data_AF-A0A346A0H4-F1
#
_entry.id   AF-A0A346A0H4-F1
#
_cell.length_a   1.000
_cell.length_b   1.000
_cell.length_c   1.000
_cell.angle_alpha   90.00
_cell.angle_beta   90.00
_cell.angle_gamma   90.00
#
_symmetry.space_group_name_H-M   'P 1'
#
loop_
_entity.id
_entity.type
_entity.pdbx_description
1 polymer ?
#
loop_
_entity_poly.entity_id
_entity_poly.type
_entity_poly.pdbx_seq_one_letter_code
_entity_poly.pdbx_strand_id
1 'polypeptide(L)'
;MAGVFDVQGFGFLSNYNGQFLSSAAQSAMGEIASTHSNSIELAPRLFTQSRSSNDVVADPAKTETVDNVAAAIANAHALGLSVMVKPMLSSLDGAGPGQLTPTDPDAFFASYTQQIVAYARVAEQAGAESFSIGNEMSGFTGAQYHDEWTSLIDQVRAVYHGEITYSAATDEAHNVSFWDQVDVIGINAYPPLTSELDPSVSEMMAAWNNMPKDNYWAAAMDYQSPVDFFHSLATQYDKQVLFTEVGYRSLDGTNISPGGWRGDGATDVQEQADAFNALFQVMSSHGGSWFKGMEIWNWDADNLYSPTGYSPMGKPAEQLIADWFGGHEQPPAIHDDGSPVADLIDVGGGNDVLSGGLGDDVIRGGAGDDTIVGGPDKIAPLTETVVTIKGYGSVVDGVGAQMQLRVNGQQIGDTVEFHNAADPSDYQSYTFSFHNSGPIDSLDVGFVNDIATADGDRNLYIKGITVNGHELTVADATNPSSPGTWNLYGNRAIHYDMAGHQDLFYGAATDNDTLDGGPGNDSISGGAGDDFINGGPGNDTLVGGAGGGVINGGDGNDIIKTGTGDTGTTLNGDAGRDQLYGSGAVNVINGGDGTDYLSSGGGADIMHGGAGDDSLKGGTASAQLFGDDGNDTLQGGTGNEFLYGGSGNDKLMGNGGNDLLSGGTGNDTFVFSPNFGKDVITDFQNTGDTHDTIQFDHTLFADFGAVQAHAAQEGTSVVITLDADNSVELQNTTVQNLTADDFRFV
;
A
#
# COMPACT_ATOMS: atom_id res chain seq x y z
N MET A 1 -2.44 14.46 15.54
CA MET A 1 -1.44 13.58 14.91
C MET A 1 -2.13 12.25 14.74
N ALA A 2 -2.18 11.75 13.51
CA ALA A 2 -2.62 10.38 13.28
C ALA A 2 -1.60 9.45 13.98
N GLY A 3 -2.08 8.31 14.49
CA GLY A 3 -1.20 7.27 15.01
C GLY A 3 -0.37 6.67 13.88
N VAL A 4 0.68 5.91 14.24
CA VAL A 4 1.55 5.22 13.27
C VAL A 4 0.83 4.01 12.66
N PHE A 5 -0.18 3.48 13.35
CA PHE A 5 -1.00 2.35 12.90
C PHE A 5 -2.49 2.64 13.10
N ASP A 6 -3.34 1.97 12.33
CA ASP A 6 -4.80 2.02 12.53
C ASP A 6 -5.19 1.47 13.91
N VAL A 7 -4.55 0.37 14.32
CA VAL A 7 -4.74 -0.24 15.65
C VAL A 7 -3.45 -0.12 16.45
N GLN A 8 -3.54 0.57 17.60
CA GLN A 8 -2.43 0.74 18.53
C GLN A 8 -2.97 0.67 19.95
N GLY A 9 -2.96 -0.52 20.53
CA GLY A 9 -3.64 -0.82 21.79
C GLY A 9 -2.91 -1.79 22.69
N PHE A 10 -3.65 -2.30 23.67
CA PHE A 10 -3.18 -3.28 24.64
C PHE A 10 -4.19 -4.41 24.88
N GLY A 11 -3.66 -5.62 24.98
CA GLY A 11 -4.37 -6.77 25.54
C GLY A 11 -4.74 -6.55 27.00
N PHE A 12 -6.01 -6.78 27.34
CA PHE A 12 -6.58 -6.55 28.66
C PHE A 12 -7.34 -7.78 29.17
N LEU A 13 -6.60 -8.68 29.79
CA LEU A 13 -7.07 -10.00 30.22
C LEU A 13 -7.76 -9.98 31.57
N SER A 14 -8.95 -10.59 31.65
CA SER A 14 -9.59 -10.90 32.92
C SER A 14 -9.17 -12.26 33.48
N ASN A 15 -8.96 -12.31 34.79
CA ASN A 15 -8.58 -13.48 35.59
C ASN A 15 -9.70 -13.92 36.53
N TYR A 16 -10.66 -13.04 36.84
CA TYR A 16 -11.78 -13.32 37.72
C TYR A 16 -13.02 -12.51 37.34
N ASN A 17 -14.19 -13.05 37.68
CA ASN A 17 -15.46 -12.39 37.41
C ASN A 17 -15.55 -11.04 38.15
N GLY A 18 -15.76 -9.95 37.40
CA GLY A 18 -15.88 -8.59 37.89
C GLY A 18 -14.57 -7.80 37.88
N GLN A 19 -13.48 -8.36 37.39
CA GLN A 19 -12.18 -7.68 37.33
C GLN A 19 -12.24 -6.43 36.44
N PHE A 20 -12.87 -6.51 35.27
CA PHE A 20 -12.99 -5.38 34.35
C PHE A 20 -13.71 -4.16 34.94
N LEU A 21 -14.53 -4.37 35.98
CA LEU A 21 -15.27 -3.29 36.66
C LEU A 21 -14.60 -2.84 37.97
N SER A 22 -13.45 -3.41 38.30
CA SER A 22 -12.68 -2.98 39.47
C SER A 22 -12.16 -1.56 39.29
N SER A 23 -11.93 -0.85 40.40
CA SER A 23 -11.30 0.48 40.35
C SER A 23 -9.88 0.43 39.79
N ALA A 24 -9.19 -0.70 39.95
CA ALA A 24 -7.86 -0.92 39.41
C ALA A 24 -7.92 -1.01 37.87
N ALA A 25 -8.87 -1.77 37.33
CA ALA A 25 -9.06 -1.88 35.89
C ALA A 25 -9.44 -0.54 35.25
N GLN A 26 -10.29 0.25 35.90
CA GLN A 26 -10.62 1.61 35.43
C GLN A 26 -9.39 2.54 35.41
N SER A 27 -8.50 2.42 36.40
CA SER A 27 -7.24 3.16 36.41
C SER A 27 -6.33 2.70 35.27
N ALA A 28 -6.20 1.39 35.08
CA ALA A 28 -5.38 0.79 34.03
C ALA A 28 -5.83 1.23 32.63
N MET A 29 -7.14 1.21 32.35
CA MET A 29 -7.69 1.73 31.09
C MET A 29 -7.34 3.22 30.87
N GLY A 30 -7.36 4.03 31.93
CA GLY A 30 -6.96 5.44 31.87
C GLY A 30 -5.47 5.61 31.58
N GLU A 31 -4.62 4.73 32.10
CA GLU A 31 -3.17 4.72 31.83
C GLU A 31 -2.89 4.29 30.39
N ILE A 32 -3.57 3.25 29.87
CA ILE A 32 -3.54 2.87 28.46
C ILE A 32 -3.91 4.05 27.55
N ALA A 33 -5.03 4.74 27.83
CA ALA A 33 -5.42 5.89 27.02
C ALA A 33 -4.37 7.04 27.06
N SER A 34 -3.57 7.11 28.13
CA SER A 34 -2.52 8.12 28.25
C SER A 34 -1.26 7.81 27.45
N THR A 35 -1.09 6.57 26.95
CA THR A 35 0.00 6.20 26.03
C THR A 35 -0.35 6.46 24.56
N HIS A 36 -1.35 7.32 24.29
CA HIS A 36 -1.85 7.57 22.93
C HIS A 36 -2.43 6.34 22.21
N SER A 37 -2.77 5.29 22.96
CA SER A 37 -3.49 4.15 22.41
C SER A 37 -4.87 4.58 21.91
N ASN A 38 -5.30 3.98 20.81
CA ASN A 38 -6.63 4.18 20.21
C ASN A 38 -7.53 2.95 20.33
N SER A 39 -7.01 1.83 20.84
CA SER A 39 -7.74 0.58 21.02
C SER A 39 -7.41 -0.13 22.34
N ILE A 40 -8.27 -1.06 22.72
CA ILE A 40 -8.06 -1.99 23.82
C ILE A 40 -8.73 -3.33 23.50
N GLU A 41 -8.02 -4.43 23.72
CA GLU A 41 -8.57 -5.77 23.58
C GLU A 41 -9.06 -6.30 24.94
N LEU A 42 -10.38 -6.38 25.12
CA LEU A 42 -11.00 -6.98 26.30
C LEU A 42 -11.06 -8.50 26.13
N ALA A 43 -10.24 -9.22 26.91
CA ALA A 43 -10.14 -10.67 26.84
C ALA A 43 -10.79 -11.37 28.05
N PRO A 44 -12.11 -11.68 28.02
CA PRO A 44 -12.74 -12.53 29.04
C PRO A 44 -12.34 -14.00 28.85
N ARG A 45 -12.22 -14.77 29.94
CA ARG A 45 -11.88 -16.21 29.85
C ARG A 45 -13.08 -17.13 29.88
N LEU A 46 -13.07 -18.10 28.97
CA LEU A 46 -13.90 -19.30 28.94
C LEU A 46 -13.07 -20.53 29.33
N PHE A 47 -13.75 -21.59 29.79
CA PHE A 47 -13.08 -22.77 30.32
C PHE A 47 -13.59 -24.09 29.76
N THR A 48 -12.70 -25.07 29.61
CA THR A 48 -13.06 -26.49 29.59
C THR A 48 -12.72 -27.13 30.95
N GLN A 49 -13.39 -28.22 31.32
CA GLN A 49 -13.09 -28.94 32.57
C GLN A 49 -11.72 -29.64 32.53
N SER A 50 -11.35 -30.16 31.38
CA SER A 50 -10.08 -30.81 31.10
C SER A 50 -9.75 -30.69 29.62
N ARG A 51 -8.51 -31.00 29.23
CA ARG A 51 -8.11 -30.99 27.82
C ARG A 51 -9.00 -31.84 26.91
N SER A 52 -9.62 -32.90 27.43
CA SER A 52 -10.44 -33.84 26.66
C SER A 52 -11.94 -33.58 26.76
N SER A 53 -12.34 -32.49 27.41
CA SER A 53 -13.75 -32.15 27.61
C SER A 53 -14.35 -31.58 26.34
N ASN A 54 -15.61 -31.94 26.08
CA ASN A 54 -16.37 -31.36 24.96
C ASN A 54 -17.10 -30.07 25.40
N ASP A 55 -17.41 -29.92 26.69
CA ASP A 55 -18.15 -28.74 27.16
C ASP A 55 -17.21 -27.53 27.39
N VAL A 56 -17.61 -26.39 26.85
CA VAL A 56 -17.05 -25.06 27.12
C VAL A 56 -18.00 -24.31 28.06
N VAL A 57 -17.47 -23.84 29.19
CA VAL A 57 -18.24 -23.25 30.28
C VAL A 57 -17.72 -21.86 30.66
N ALA A 58 -18.66 -20.99 31.04
CA ALA A 58 -18.35 -19.78 31.80
C ALA A 58 -18.26 -20.16 33.28
N ASP A 59 -17.06 -20.13 33.85
CA ASP A 59 -16.86 -20.40 35.27
C ASP A 59 -17.35 -19.19 36.09
N PRO A 60 -18.33 -19.34 37.00
CA PRO A 60 -18.92 -18.20 37.69
C PRO A 60 -17.94 -17.34 38.50
N ALA A 61 -16.79 -17.89 38.91
CA ALA A 61 -15.77 -17.16 39.65
C ALA A 61 -14.67 -16.57 38.75
N LYS A 62 -14.46 -17.14 37.56
CA LYS A 62 -13.31 -16.80 36.70
C LYS A 62 -13.68 -16.06 35.41
N THR A 63 -14.90 -16.26 34.92
CA THR A 63 -15.38 -15.71 33.66
C THR A 63 -16.12 -14.41 33.92
N GLU A 64 -15.75 -13.36 33.19
CA GLU A 64 -16.54 -12.13 33.17
C GLU A 64 -17.95 -12.43 32.68
N THR A 65 -18.95 -11.85 33.35
CA THR A 65 -20.30 -11.92 32.80
C THR A 65 -20.39 -11.05 31.55
N VAL A 66 -21.31 -11.38 30.64
CA VAL A 66 -21.56 -10.53 29.48
C VAL A 66 -21.93 -9.09 29.87
N ASP A 67 -22.62 -8.89 30.99
CA ASP A 67 -22.94 -7.55 31.50
C ASP A 67 -21.67 -6.78 31.94
N ASN A 68 -20.69 -7.48 32.53
CA ASN A 68 -19.40 -6.85 32.87
C ASN A 68 -18.63 -6.45 31.61
N VAL A 69 -18.64 -7.31 30.58
CA VAL A 69 -18.00 -6.98 29.29
C VAL A 69 -18.67 -5.78 28.64
N ALA A 70 -20.01 -5.72 28.59
CA ALA A 70 -20.74 -4.57 28.07
C ALA A 70 -20.39 -3.26 28.80
N ALA A 71 -20.32 -3.32 30.13
CA ALA A 71 -19.93 -2.15 30.94
C ALA A 71 -18.45 -1.77 30.76
N ALA A 72 -17.56 -2.74 30.54
CA ALA A 72 -16.16 -2.50 30.26
C ALA A 72 -15.96 -1.82 28.88
N ILE A 73 -16.70 -2.25 27.86
CA ILE A 73 -16.74 -1.60 26.54
C ILE A 73 -17.13 -0.12 26.70
N ALA A 74 -18.22 0.16 27.42
CA ALA A 74 -18.65 1.54 27.66
C ALA A 74 -17.61 2.39 28.41
N ASN A 75 -16.84 1.79 29.33
CA ASN A 75 -15.76 2.49 30.03
C ASN A 75 -14.59 2.82 29.09
N ALA A 76 -14.21 1.90 28.21
CA ALA A 76 -13.17 2.09 27.21
C ALA A 76 -13.57 3.17 26.19
N HIS A 77 -14.79 3.13 25.66
CA HIS A 77 -15.30 4.16 24.75
C HIS A 77 -15.33 5.55 25.40
N ALA A 78 -15.61 5.64 26.71
CA ALA A 78 -15.57 6.91 27.44
C ALA A 78 -14.16 7.53 27.51
N LEU A 79 -13.12 6.73 27.27
CA LEU A 79 -11.72 7.14 27.17
C LEU A 79 -11.26 7.36 25.71
N GLY A 80 -12.15 7.14 24.74
CA GLY A 80 -11.83 7.25 23.31
C GLY A 80 -11.14 6.03 22.72
N LEU A 81 -11.17 4.88 23.41
CA LEU A 81 -10.60 3.63 22.94
C LEU A 81 -11.65 2.82 22.17
N SER A 82 -11.32 2.42 20.95
CA SER A 82 -12.02 1.34 20.25
C SER A 82 -11.80 0.01 20.97
N VAL A 83 -12.70 -0.94 20.83
CA VAL A 83 -12.69 -2.19 21.60
C VAL A 83 -12.74 -3.41 20.71
N MET A 84 -11.73 -4.27 20.87
CA MET A 84 -11.82 -5.67 20.46
C MET A 84 -12.33 -6.52 21.62
N VAL A 85 -13.31 -7.40 21.38
CA VAL A 85 -13.67 -8.44 22.35
C VAL A 85 -13.05 -9.78 21.92
N LYS A 86 -12.20 -10.36 22.78
CA LYS A 86 -11.51 -11.64 22.50
C LYS A 86 -11.76 -12.69 23.59
N PRO A 87 -12.83 -13.48 23.53
CA PRO A 87 -13.05 -14.54 24.49
C PRO A 87 -11.97 -15.63 24.38
N MET A 88 -11.12 -15.73 25.39
CA MET A 88 -10.01 -16.70 25.41
C MET A 88 -10.43 -18.01 26.05
N LEU A 89 -9.98 -19.14 25.48
CA LEU A 89 -10.24 -20.46 26.02
C LEU A 89 -9.05 -20.99 26.84
N SER A 90 -9.34 -21.59 28.00
CA SER A 90 -8.34 -22.29 28.81
C SER A 90 -8.91 -23.56 29.41
N SER A 91 -8.07 -24.53 29.78
CA SER A 91 -8.55 -25.68 30.54
C SER A 91 -8.30 -25.54 32.04
N LEU A 92 -9.24 -25.97 32.87
CA LEU A 92 -9.07 -25.99 34.33
C LEU A 92 -7.98 -26.97 34.79
N ASP A 93 -7.60 -27.95 33.94
CA ASP A 93 -6.47 -28.85 34.19
C ASP A 93 -5.10 -28.26 33.79
N GLY A 94 -5.08 -27.01 33.31
CA GLY A 94 -3.88 -26.27 32.93
C GLY A 94 -3.41 -26.48 31.49
N ALA A 95 -4.15 -27.23 30.66
CA ALA A 95 -3.88 -27.29 29.22
C ALA A 95 -4.24 -25.96 28.53
N GLY A 96 -3.37 -25.52 27.62
CA GLY A 96 -3.62 -24.39 26.72
C GLY A 96 -4.58 -24.75 25.57
N PRO A 97 -5.14 -23.77 24.86
CA PRO A 97 -6.10 -24.00 23.77
C PRO A 97 -5.56 -24.92 22.65
N GLY A 98 -4.31 -24.74 22.20
CA GLY A 98 -3.68 -25.65 21.23
C GLY A 98 -3.42 -27.09 21.73
N GLN A 99 -3.63 -27.37 23.02
CA GLN A 99 -3.43 -28.69 23.62
C GLN A 99 -4.75 -29.44 23.87
N LEU A 100 -5.89 -28.84 23.50
CA LEU A 100 -7.20 -29.45 23.67
C LEU A 100 -7.37 -30.64 22.72
N THR A 101 -7.96 -31.70 23.24
CA THR A 101 -8.21 -32.98 22.55
C THR A 101 -9.60 -33.51 22.90
N PRO A 102 -10.68 -32.77 22.58
CA PRO A 102 -12.04 -33.17 22.91
C PRO A 102 -12.35 -34.56 22.36
N THR A 103 -13.08 -35.34 23.15
CA THR A 103 -13.49 -36.69 22.75
C THR A 103 -14.50 -36.71 21.61
N ASP A 104 -15.21 -35.61 21.42
CA ASP A 104 -16.19 -35.37 20.37
C ASP A 104 -16.03 -33.92 19.88
N PRO A 105 -15.27 -33.68 18.80
CA PRO A 105 -15.05 -32.34 18.25
C PRO A 105 -16.34 -31.61 17.87
N ASP A 106 -17.34 -32.29 17.30
CA ASP A 106 -18.62 -31.67 16.91
C ASP A 106 -19.36 -31.13 18.14
N ALA A 107 -19.41 -31.93 19.22
CA ALA A 107 -20.00 -31.49 20.48
C ALA A 107 -19.22 -30.32 21.11
N PHE A 108 -17.90 -30.33 20.97
CA PHE A 108 -17.04 -29.23 21.40
C PHE A 108 -17.34 -27.93 20.66
N PHE A 109 -17.34 -27.95 19.32
CA PHE A 109 -17.67 -26.78 18.52
C PHE A 109 -19.09 -26.27 18.82
N ALA A 110 -20.08 -27.15 18.95
CA ALA A 110 -21.43 -26.74 19.33
C ALA A 110 -21.47 -25.99 20.68
N SER A 111 -20.72 -26.47 21.68
CA SER A 111 -20.62 -25.80 22.98
C SER A 111 -19.82 -24.50 22.90
N TYR A 112 -18.75 -24.47 22.12
CA TYR A 112 -17.89 -23.30 21.92
C TYR A 112 -18.64 -22.18 21.20
N THR A 113 -19.27 -22.48 20.06
CA THR A 113 -20.10 -21.55 19.29
C THR A 113 -21.19 -20.90 20.14
N GLN A 114 -21.84 -21.66 21.03
CA GLN A 114 -22.85 -21.10 21.93
C GLN A 114 -22.29 -19.96 22.81
N GLN A 115 -21.08 -20.15 23.36
CA GLN A 115 -20.43 -19.13 24.19
C GLN A 115 -19.97 -17.94 23.35
N ILE A 116 -19.33 -18.19 22.21
CA ILE A 116 -18.82 -17.14 21.32
C ILE A 116 -19.96 -16.26 20.79
N VAL A 117 -21.06 -16.84 20.33
CA VAL A 117 -22.26 -16.10 19.88
C VAL A 117 -22.89 -15.28 21.01
N ALA A 118 -22.78 -15.73 22.27
CA ALA A 118 -23.27 -14.97 23.41
C ALA A 118 -22.44 -13.69 23.62
N TYR A 119 -21.11 -13.78 23.53
CA TYR A 119 -20.24 -12.61 23.59
C TYR A 119 -20.39 -11.70 22.37
N ALA A 120 -20.48 -12.26 21.17
CA ALA A 120 -20.67 -11.48 19.93
C ALA A 120 -21.95 -10.62 19.97
N ARG A 121 -23.07 -11.19 20.46
CA ARG A 121 -24.32 -10.44 20.65
C ARG A 121 -24.15 -9.25 21.60
N VAL A 122 -23.31 -9.39 22.61
CA VAL A 122 -23.09 -8.34 23.61
C VAL A 122 -22.10 -7.30 23.10
N ALA A 123 -21.06 -7.74 22.36
CA ALA A 123 -20.17 -6.87 21.61
C ALA A 123 -20.97 -5.97 20.65
N GLU A 124 -21.91 -6.54 19.88
CA GLU A 124 -22.82 -5.78 19.01
C GLU A 124 -23.66 -4.77 19.79
N GLN A 125 -24.31 -5.21 20.87
CA GLN A 125 -25.19 -4.35 21.67
C GLN A 125 -24.44 -3.18 22.34
N ALA A 126 -23.19 -3.40 22.72
CA ALA A 126 -22.33 -2.41 23.34
C ALA A 126 -21.53 -1.57 22.33
N GLY A 127 -21.55 -1.94 21.05
CA GLY A 127 -20.87 -1.21 19.97
C GLY A 127 -19.36 -1.46 19.88
N ALA A 128 -18.87 -2.64 20.27
CA ALA A 128 -17.47 -2.99 20.08
C ALA A 128 -17.13 -3.10 18.58
N GLU A 129 -16.01 -2.49 18.20
CA GLU A 129 -15.57 -2.30 16.83
C GLU A 129 -15.06 -3.60 16.18
N SER A 130 -14.43 -4.48 16.97
CA SER A 130 -13.97 -5.77 16.48
C SER A 130 -14.20 -6.93 17.47
N PHE A 131 -14.18 -8.15 16.93
CA PHE A 131 -14.43 -9.38 17.68
C PHE A 131 -13.54 -10.53 17.20
N SER A 132 -12.77 -11.12 18.11
CA SER A 132 -11.94 -12.30 17.81
C SER A 132 -12.68 -13.59 18.18
N ILE A 133 -12.88 -14.48 17.20
CA ILE A 133 -13.67 -15.71 17.35
C ILE A 133 -12.90 -16.86 18.02
N GLY A 134 -11.60 -16.70 18.24
CA GLY A 134 -10.76 -17.71 18.87
C GLY A 134 -9.31 -17.26 19.02
N ASN A 135 -8.57 -17.97 19.86
CA ASN A 135 -7.21 -17.63 20.22
C ASN A 135 -6.35 -18.90 20.39
N GLU A 136 -5.34 -19.05 19.53
CA GLU A 136 -4.33 -20.12 19.54
C GLU A 136 -4.90 -21.54 19.61
N MET A 137 -5.93 -21.80 18.81
CA MET A 137 -6.62 -23.09 18.74
C MET A 137 -5.99 -24.01 17.68
N SER A 138 -4.66 -24.11 17.64
CA SER A 138 -3.88 -24.80 16.59
C SER A 138 -4.25 -26.27 16.34
N GLY A 139 -4.84 -26.95 17.32
CA GLY A 139 -5.40 -28.29 17.13
C GLY A 139 -6.65 -28.34 16.23
N PHE A 140 -7.23 -27.19 15.85
CA PHE A 140 -8.54 -27.05 15.21
C PHE A 140 -8.55 -26.18 13.95
N THR A 141 -7.41 -25.80 13.38
CA THR A 141 -7.39 -24.81 12.27
C THR A 141 -7.19 -25.40 10.87
N GLY A 142 -6.70 -26.64 10.80
CA GLY A 142 -6.53 -27.35 9.53
C GLY A 142 -7.86 -27.69 8.82
N ALA A 143 -7.75 -28.06 7.54
CA ALA A 143 -8.87 -28.26 6.63
C ALA A 143 -9.99 -29.20 7.13
N GLN A 144 -9.67 -30.15 8.03
CA GLN A 144 -10.70 -31.02 8.61
C GLN A 144 -11.72 -30.31 9.51
N TYR A 145 -11.47 -29.07 9.92
CA TYR A 145 -12.35 -28.27 10.78
C TYR A 145 -12.90 -27.00 10.10
N HIS A 146 -12.70 -26.88 8.77
CA HIS A 146 -13.10 -25.70 8.01
C HIS A 146 -14.62 -25.44 8.08
N ASP A 147 -15.43 -26.51 7.99
CA ASP A 147 -16.90 -26.42 8.02
C ASP A 147 -17.40 -25.95 9.39
N GLU A 148 -16.79 -26.41 10.48
CA GLU A 148 -17.12 -26.03 11.85
C GLU A 148 -16.82 -24.55 12.12
N TRP A 149 -15.68 -24.05 11.66
CA TRP A 149 -15.32 -22.64 11.76
C TRP A 149 -16.21 -21.75 10.91
N THR A 150 -16.46 -22.13 9.66
CA THR A 150 -17.38 -21.37 8.77
C THR A 150 -18.78 -21.30 9.36
N SER A 151 -19.30 -22.41 9.90
CA SER A 151 -20.58 -22.45 10.62
C SER A 151 -20.60 -21.58 11.89
N LEU A 152 -19.49 -21.50 12.62
CA LEU A 152 -19.36 -20.59 13.75
C LEU A 152 -19.39 -19.12 13.29
N ILE A 153 -18.61 -18.78 12.26
CA ILE A 153 -18.53 -17.44 11.68
C ILE A 153 -19.91 -16.98 11.20
N ASP A 154 -20.64 -17.82 10.47
CA ASP A 154 -22.01 -17.53 10.03
C ASP A 154 -22.95 -17.18 11.19
N GLN A 155 -22.83 -17.90 12.32
CA GLN A 155 -23.65 -17.65 13.50
C GLN A 155 -23.24 -16.39 14.26
N VAL A 156 -21.94 -16.06 14.28
CA VAL A 156 -21.45 -14.79 14.83
C VAL A 156 -21.92 -13.63 13.94
N ARG A 157 -21.78 -13.75 12.63
CA ARG A 157 -22.25 -12.77 11.64
C ARG A 157 -23.74 -12.51 11.69
N ALA A 158 -24.54 -13.51 12.07
CA ALA A 158 -25.98 -13.33 12.27
C ALA A 158 -26.33 -12.41 13.45
N VAL A 159 -25.38 -12.10 14.34
CA VAL A 159 -25.61 -11.27 15.54
C VAL A 159 -24.62 -10.12 15.71
N TYR A 160 -23.53 -10.06 14.94
CA TYR A 160 -22.45 -9.07 15.06
C TYR A 160 -22.01 -8.57 13.67
N HIS A 161 -21.98 -7.25 13.50
CA HIS A 161 -21.73 -6.59 12.21
C HIS A 161 -20.46 -5.74 12.17
N GLY A 162 -19.69 -5.69 13.26
CA GLY A 162 -18.35 -5.11 13.27
C GLY A 162 -17.31 -6.07 12.66
N GLU A 163 -16.04 -5.75 12.85
CA GLU A 163 -14.95 -6.53 12.26
C GLU A 163 -14.75 -7.88 12.95
N ILE A 164 -14.63 -8.98 12.19
CA ILE A 164 -14.28 -10.29 12.76
C ILE A 164 -12.85 -10.66 12.41
N THR A 165 -12.13 -11.15 13.41
CA THR A 165 -10.81 -11.77 13.25
C THR A 165 -10.74 -13.13 13.99
N TYR A 166 -9.66 -13.85 13.78
CA TYR A 166 -9.23 -15.02 14.56
C TYR A 166 -7.78 -14.81 14.96
N SER A 167 -7.43 -15.04 16.22
CA SER A 167 -6.09 -14.80 16.76
C SER A 167 -5.25 -16.09 16.72
N ALA A 168 -4.58 -16.33 15.60
CA ALA A 168 -3.72 -17.51 15.42
C ALA A 168 -2.37 -17.35 16.11
N ALA A 169 -1.80 -18.43 16.64
CA ALA A 169 -0.37 -18.42 16.98
C ALA A 169 0.48 -18.20 15.72
N THR A 170 1.68 -17.64 15.86
CA THR A 170 2.58 -17.38 14.72
C THR A 170 2.85 -18.65 13.88
N ASP A 171 3.10 -19.78 14.54
CA ASP A 171 3.36 -21.09 13.91
C ASP A 171 2.10 -21.86 13.50
N GLU A 172 0.92 -21.30 13.78
CA GLU A 172 -0.39 -21.80 13.37
C GLU A 172 -0.89 -21.11 12.11
N ALA A 173 -0.48 -19.86 11.85
CA ALA A 173 -1.09 -18.97 10.87
C ALA A 173 -1.17 -19.54 9.45
N HIS A 174 -0.16 -20.28 9.00
CA HIS A 174 -0.14 -20.93 7.68
C HIS A 174 -1.13 -22.11 7.56
N ASN A 175 -1.59 -22.66 8.69
CA ASN A 175 -2.51 -23.81 8.73
C ASN A 175 -3.98 -23.41 8.83
N VAL A 176 -4.28 -22.14 9.05
CA VAL A 176 -5.66 -21.66 9.19
C VAL A 176 -6.37 -21.74 7.84
N SER A 177 -7.36 -22.63 7.78
CA SER A 177 -8.05 -22.97 6.53
C SER A 177 -9.20 -22.04 6.17
N PHE A 178 -9.44 -20.96 6.93
CA PHE A 178 -10.64 -20.12 6.83
C PHE A 178 -10.35 -18.61 6.88
N TRP A 179 -9.12 -18.19 6.55
CA TRP A 179 -8.78 -16.75 6.51
C TRP A 179 -9.67 -15.98 5.54
N ASP A 180 -10.15 -16.62 4.48
CA ASP A 180 -11.10 -16.08 3.50
C ASP A 180 -12.48 -15.74 4.12
N GLN A 181 -12.82 -16.30 5.29
CA GLN A 181 -14.12 -16.12 5.97
C GLN A 181 -14.15 -15.01 7.04
N VAL A 182 -12.99 -14.50 7.49
CA VAL A 182 -12.89 -13.37 8.46
C VAL A 182 -12.64 -12.05 7.73
N ASP A 183 -12.62 -10.90 8.41
CA ASP A 183 -12.33 -9.62 7.74
C ASP A 183 -10.84 -9.27 7.78
N VAL A 184 -10.17 -9.60 8.89
CA VAL A 184 -8.77 -9.28 9.17
C VAL A 184 -8.05 -10.51 9.70
N ILE A 185 -6.83 -10.74 9.24
CA ILE A 185 -5.97 -11.83 9.71
C ILE A 185 -5.40 -11.44 11.07
N GLY A 186 -5.76 -12.18 12.12
CA GLY A 186 -5.31 -11.91 13.49
C GLY A 186 -4.16 -12.84 13.89
N ILE A 187 -3.06 -12.27 14.35
CA ILE A 187 -1.86 -13.02 14.72
C ILE A 187 -1.42 -12.67 16.14
N ASN A 188 -1.21 -13.69 16.96
CA ASN A 188 -0.39 -13.59 18.15
C ASN A 188 1.09 -13.73 17.71
N ALA A 189 1.71 -12.59 17.43
CA ALA A 189 3.01 -12.43 16.78
C ALA A 189 4.15 -12.54 17.81
N TYR A 190 4.63 -13.77 18.01
CA TYR A 190 5.75 -14.09 18.89
C TYR A 190 6.85 -14.87 18.16
N PRO A 191 7.35 -14.37 17.01
CA PRO A 191 8.46 -15.03 16.32
C PRO A 191 9.73 -14.97 17.19
N PRO A 192 10.48 -16.06 17.35
CA PRO A 192 11.81 -15.97 17.94
C PRO A 192 12.75 -15.27 16.95
N LEU A 193 13.35 -14.18 17.40
CA LEU A 193 14.13 -13.31 16.54
C LEU A 193 15.61 -13.68 16.55
N THR A 194 16.15 -14.04 17.72
CA THR A 194 17.59 -14.25 17.88
C THR A 194 17.91 -15.47 18.74
N SER A 195 19.17 -15.89 18.71
CA SER A 195 19.78 -16.81 19.66
C SER A 195 20.63 -16.10 20.72
N GLU A 196 20.85 -14.79 20.56
CA GLU A 196 21.62 -13.95 21.48
C GLU A 196 20.77 -13.54 22.68
N LEU A 197 21.40 -13.47 23.85
CA LEU A 197 20.72 -13.09 25.09
C LEU A 197 20.41 -11.58 25.16
N ASP A 198 21.30 -10.74 24.64
CA ASP A 198 21.17 -9.28 24.70
C ASP A 198 21.50 -8.68 23.31
N PRO A 199 20.60 -8.86 22.31
CA PRO A 199 20.80 -8.34 20.96
C PRO A 199 20.63 -6.81 20.93
N SER A 200 21.40 -6.14 20.08
CA SER A 200 21.16 -4.73 19.76
C SER A 200 19.86 -4.53 18.96
N VAL A 201 19.30 -3.32 19.00
CA VAL A 201 18.12 -2.94 18.19
C VAL A 201 18.32 -3.28 16.71
N SER A 202 19.48 -2.97 16.13
CA SER A 202 19.77 -3.27 14.72
C SER A 202 19.83 -4.77 14.43
N GLU A 203 20.31 -5.60 15.35
CA GLU A 203 20.29 -7.06 15.18
C GLU A 203 18.86 -7.61 15.26
N MET A 204 18.01 -7.03 16.11
CA MET A 204 16.59 -7.39 16.18
C MET A 204 15.81 -6.96 14.93
N MET A 205 16.07 -5.75 14.41
CA MET A 205 15.49 -5.32 13.12
C MET A 205 15.91 -6.25 11.99
N ALA A 206 17.20 -6.60 11.92
CA ALA A 206 17.68 -7.57 10.95
C ALA A 206 17.01 -8.94 11.13
N ALA A 207 16.73 -9.38 12.36
CA ALA A 207 16.06 -10.65 12.61
C ALA A 207 14.60 -10.68 12.12
N TRP A 208 13.88 -9.57 12.19
CA TRP A 208 12.54 -9.45 11.61
C TRP A 208 12.53 -9.57 10.07
N ASN A 209 13.62 -9.14 9.43
CA ASN A 209 13.78 -9.11 7.97
C ASN A 209 14.66 -10.26 7.43
N ASN A 210 15.03 -11.23 8.26
CA ASN A 210 15.81 -12.40 7.84
C ASN A 210 15.05 -13.68 8.18
N MET A 211 15.17 -14.68 7.30
CA MET A 211 14.64 -16.01 7.57
C MET A 211 15.16 -16.54 8.93
N PRO A 212 14.28 -17.09 9.78
CA PRO A 212 14.68 -17.69 11.05
C PRO A 212 15.77 -18.74 10.88
N LYS A 213 16.75 -18.75 11.78
CA LYS A 213 17.84 -19.76 11.77
C LYS A 213 17.39 -21.14 12.25
N ASP A 214 16.36 -21.18 13.11
CA ASP A 214 15.82 -22.43 13.61
C ASP A 214 14.94 -23.10 12.55
N ASN A 215 15.18 -24.38 12.29
CA ASN A 215 14.49 -25.11 11.22
C ASN A 215 12.98 -25.26 11.44
N TYR A 216 12.52 -25.31 12.70
CA TYR A 216 11.09 -25.38 12.99
C TYR A 216 10.44 -24.04 12.64
N TRP A 217 11.01 -22.93 13.09
CA TRP A 217 10.47 -21.60 12.83
C TRP A 217 10.58 -21.18 11.37
N ALA A 218 11.69 -21.54 10.71
CA ALA A 218 11.80 -21.36 9.27
C ALA A 218 10.67 -22.12 8.55
N ALA A 219 10.43 -23.39 8.87
CA ALA A 219 9.32 -24.14 8.26
C ALA A 219 7.94 -23.59 8.62
N ALA A 220 7.75 -23.06 9.83
CA ALA A 220 6.48 -22.49 10.29
C ALA A 220 6.11 -21.18 9.55
N MET A 221 7.12 -20.47 9.04
CA MET A 221 7.00 -19.24 8.25
C MET A 221 7.28 -19.47 6.76
N ASP A 222 7.15 -20.71 6.29
CA ASP A 222 7.41 -21.11 4.90
C ASP A 222 8.77 -20.63 4.33
N TYR A 223 9.79 -20.65 5.19
CA TYR A 223 11.16 -20.23 4.90
C TYR A 223 11.32 -18.75 4.51
N GLN A 224 10.36 -17.91 4.88
CA GLN A 224 10.38 -16.46 4.72
C GLN A 224 10.89 -15.77 6.00
N SER A 225 11.22 -14.48 5.90
CA SER A 225 11.39 -13.65 7.10
C SER A 225 10.04 -13.45 7.80
N PRO A 226 10.00 -13.10 9.09
CA PRO A 226 8.75 -12.76 9.77
C PRO A 226 7.92 -11.68 9.03
N VAL A 227 8.54 -10.63 8.50
CA VAL A 227 7.84 -9.57 7.73
C VAL A 227 7.24 -10.14 6.45
N ASP A 228 8.05 -10.83 5.65
CA ASP A 228 7.61 -11.42 4.37
C ASP A 228 6.49 -12.44 4.58
N PHE A 229 6.55 -13.22 5.67
CA PHE A 229 5.52 -14.19 6.02
C PHE A 229 4.16 -13.52 6.32
N PHE A 230 4.17 -12.42 7.05
CA PHE A 230 2.92 -11.71 7.35
C PHE A 230 2.40 -10.96 6.11
N HIS A 231 3.28 -10.34 5.34
CA HIS A 231 2.91 -9.70 4.07
C HIS A 231 2.34 -10.72 3.08
N SER A 232 2.95 -11.91 2.95
CA SER A 232 2.45 -12.95 2.04
C SER A 232 1.09 -13.49 2.44
N LEU A 233 0.79 -13.60 3.74
CA LEU A 233 -0.55 -13.90 4.23
C LEU A 233 -1.54 -12.80 3.84
N ALA A 234 -1.18 -11.53 4.02
CA ALA A 234 -2.04 -10.41 3.66
C ALA A 234 -2.40 -10.42 2.17
N THR A 235 -1.38 -10.56 1.32
CA THR A 235 -1.52 -10.58 -0.15
C THR A 235 -2.26 -11.82 -0.64
N GLN A 236 -2.02 -12.99 -0.03
CA GLN A 236 -2.71 -14.24 -0.41
C GLN A 236 -4.23 -14.14 -0.23
N TYR A 237 -4.69 -13.48 0.84
CA TYR A 237 -6.11 -13.42 1.19
C TYR A 237 -6.76 -12.06 0.90
N ASP A 238 -6.00 -11.08 0.42
CA ASP A 238 -6.42 -9.70 0.18
C ASP A 238 -7.02 -9.06 1.45
N LYS A 239 -6.28 -9.18 2.56
CA LYS A 239 -6.72 -8.73 3.90
C LYS A 239 -5.56 -8.18 4.70
N GLN A 240 -5.82 -7.17 5.52
CA GLN A 240 -4.81 -6.69 6.44
C GLN A 240 -4.49 -7.72 7.53
N VAL A 241 -3.27 -7.64 8.05
CA VAL A 241 -2.80 -8.38 9.22
C VAL A 241 -2.83 -7.47 10.44
N LEU A 242 -3.44 -7.94 11.52
CA LEU A 242 -3.44 -7.32 12.84
C LEU A 242 -2.67 -8.23 13.80
N PHE A 243 -1.68 -7.68 14.49
CA PHE A 243 -1.08 -8.38 15.62
C PHE A 243 -2.02 -8.29 16.82
N THR A 244 -2.91 -9.28 16.98
CA THR A 244 -3.84 -9.36 18.11
C THR A 244 -3.14 -9.63 19.44
N GLU A 245 -1.90 -10.13 19.40
CA GLU A 245 -0.97 -10.07 20.53
C GLU A 245 0.45 -9.89 20.01
N VAL A 246 1.20 -8.96 20.59
CA VAL A 246 2.65 -8.91 20.46
C VAL A 246 3.25 -8.36 21.74
N GLY A 247 4.37 -8.91 22.19
CA GLY A 247 5.01 -8.37 23.38
C GLY A 247 6.26 -9.11 23.82
N TYR A 248 6.97 -8.47 24.73
CA TYR A 248 8.23 -8.95 25.26
C TYR A 248 8.19 -8.89 26.78
N ARG A 249 8.78 -9.86 27.45
CA ARG A 249 8.95 -9.80 28.91
C ARG A 249 10.19 -8.98 29.21
N SER A 250 10.23 -8.36 30.38
CA SER A 250 11.44 -7.68 30.85
C SER A 250 12.45 -8.64 31.48
N LEU A 251 13.01 -9.50 30.64
CA LEU A 251 13.96 -10.56 30.98
C LEU A 251 15.07 -10.66 29.93
N ASP A 252 16.29 -10.94 30.38
CA ASP A 252 17.45 -11.34 29.56
C ASP A 252 17.07 -12.50 28.63
N GLY A 253 17.20 -12.29 27.32
CA GLY A 253 16.86 -13.24 26.27
C GLY A 253 15.37 -13.28 25.89
N THR A 254 14.61 -12.21 26.17
CA THR A 254 13.17 -12.16 25.81
C THR A 254 12.95 -12.34 24.30
N ASN A 255 13.93 -11.99 23.47
CA ASN A 255 13.86 -12.08 22.01
C ASN A 255 14.09 -13.51 21.47
N ILE A 256 14.59 -14.42 22.31
CA ILE A 256 14.77 -15.85 21.96
C ILE A 256 13.44 -16.60 22.06
N SER A 257 12.58 -16.20 23.00
CA SER A 257 11.27 -16.84 23.21
C SER A 257 10.26 -15.80 23.71
N PRO A 258 9.81 -14.90 22.82
CA PRO A 258 8.95 -13.79 23.24
C PRO A 258 7.58 -14.25 23.73
N GLY A 259 7.04 -15.36 23.23
CA GLY A 259 5.83 -16.03 23.77
C GLY A 259 6.09 -16.94 25.00
N GLY A 260 7.34 -17.00 25.47
CA GLY A 260 7.78 -17.93 26.50
C GLY A 260 7.35 -17.55 27.93
N TRP A 261 6.42 -18.32 28.51
CA TRP A 261 6.05 -18.18 29.92
C TRP A 261 7.15 -18.63 30.91
N ARG A 262 8.15 -19.37 30.43
CA ARG A 262 9.24 -19.95 31.23
C ARG A 262 10.59 -19.33 30.87
N GLY A 263 10.83 -18.12 31.36
CA GLY A 263 12.16 -17.51 31.36
C GLY A 263 12.76 -17.55 32.76
N ASP A 264 13.92 -18.19 32.91
CA ASP A 264 14.82 -18.14 34.07
C ASP A 264 15.92 -17.06 33.93
N GLY A 265 15.76 -16.17 32.93
CA GLY A 265 16.61 -15.01 32.69
C GLY A 265 16.60 -13.99 33.83
N ALA A 266 17.64 -13.16 33.89
CA ALA A 266 17.70 -12.03 34.81
C ALA A 266 16.68 -10.96 34.41
N THR A 267 16.21 -10.16 35.36
CA THR A 267 15.38 -8.99 35.04
C THR A 267 16.15 -8.02 34.15
N ASP A 268 15.59 -7.70 32.99
CA ASP A 268 16.08 -6.65 32.11
C ASP A 268 14.90 -5.83 31.54
N VAL A 269 14.72 -4.63 32.06
CA VAL A 269 13.65 -3.72 31.60
C VAL A 269 14.06 -2.91 30.37
N GLN A 270 15.36 -2.89 30.04
CA GLN A 270 15.86 -2.19 28.87
C GLN A 270 15.72 -3.08 27.64
N GLU A 271 16.01 -4.38 27.74
CA GLU A 271 15.84 -5.31 26.62
C GLU A 271 14.39 -5.34 26.11
N GLN A 272 13.40 -5.24 27.01
CA GLN A 272 12.00 -5.08 26.61
C GLN A 272 11.78 -3.83 25.75
N ALA A 273 12.35 -2.69 26.16
CA ALA A 273 12.21 -1.45 25.41
C ALA A 273 12.94 -1.52 24.06
N ASP A 274 14.13 -2.12 24.02
CA ASP A 274 14.90 -2.29 22.80
C ASP A 274 14.16 -3.22 21.80
N ALA A 275 13.51 -4.28 22.30
CA ALA A 275 12.68 -5.17 21.50
C ALA A 275 11.45 -4.47 20.90
N PHE A 276 10.74 -3.67 21.70
CA PHE A 276 9.64 -2.84 21.17
C PHE A 276 10.16 -1.80 20.17
N ASN A 277 11.32 -1.20 20.40
CA ASN A 277 11.91 -0.22 19.49
C ASN A 277 12.21 -0.86 18.11
N ALA A 278 12.77 -2.07 18.12
CA ALA A 278 13.02 -2.81 16.89
C ALA A 278 11.72 -3.17 16.17
N LEU A 279 10.71 -3.67 16.91
CA LEU A 279 9.40 -4.00 16.35
C LEU A 279 8.75 -2.78 15.69
N PHE A 280 8.70 -1.64 16.39
CA PHE A 280 8.07 -0.44 15.87
C PHE A 280 8.78 0.08 14.63
N GLN A 281 10.11 0.17 14.65
CA GLN A 281 10.88 0.61 13.48
C GLN A 281 10.60 -0.27 12.26
N VAL A 282 10.55 -1.60 12.44
CA VAL A 282 10.27 -2.53 11.35
C VAL A 282 8.83 -2.40 10.86
N MET A 283 7.85 -2.50 11.75
CA MET A 283 6.45 -2.51 11.33
C MET A 283 5.97 -1.15 10.86
N SER A 284 6.56 -0.06 11.34
CA SER A 284 6.25 1.27 10.83
C SER A 284 6.80 1.50 9.43
N SER A 285 7.95 0.91 9.06
CA SER A 285 8.57 1.10 7.74
C SER A 285 8.14 0.06 6.71
N HIS A 286 7.86 -1.16 7.14
CA HIS A 286 7.47 -2.25 6.24
C HIS A 286 5.97 -2.53 6.23
N GLY A 287 5.22 -2.01 7.22
CA GLY A 287 3.83 -2.39 7.46
C GLY A 287 2.86 -1.97 6.35
N GLY A 288 3.15 -0.91 5.61
CA GLY A 288 2.35 -0.45 4.47
C GLY A 288 0.84 -0.53 4.64
N SER A 289 0.14 -0.78 3.54
CA SER A 289 -1.32 -0.93 3.57
C SER A 289 -1.76 -2.30 4.12
N TRP A 290 -0.86 -3.29 4.13
CA TRP A 290 -1.15 -4.67 4.53
C TRP A 290 -1.15 -4.86 6.06
N PHE A 291 -0.48 -4.01 6.83
CA PHE A 291 -0.38 -4.11 8.28
C PHE A 291 -1.32 -3.12 8.97
N LYS A 292 -2.28 -3.65 9.72
CA LYS A 292 -3.28 -2.85 10.42
C LYS A 292 -2.75 -2.24 11.73
N GLY A 293 -1.77 -2.89 12.35
CA GLY A 293 -1.26 -2.48 13.65
C GLY A 293 -1.24 -3.61 14.68
N MET A 294 -1.31 -3.25 15.96
CA MET A 294 -1.05 -4.18 17.06
C MET A 294 -1.79 -3.88 18.36
N GLU A 295 -2.14 -4.96 19.05
CA GLU A 295 -2.53 -5.01 20.45
C GLU A 295 -1.35 -5.55 21.27
N ILE A 296 -0.71 -4.68 22.06
CA ILE A 296 0.44 -5.05 22.87
C ILE A 296 -0.01 -5.93 24.02
N TRP A 297 0.52 -7.14 24.07
CA TRP A 297 0.31 -8.05 25.18
C TRP A 297 1.32 -7.72 26.29
N ASN A 298 0.90 -7.26 27.46
CA ASN A 298 -0.47 -6.91 27.87
C ASN A 298 -0.43 -5.79 28.91
N TRP A 299 -1.56 -5.15 29.21
CA TRP A 299 -1.67 -4.35 30.43
C TRP A 299 -2.29 -5.18 31.56
N ASP A 300 -1.75 -5.08 32.77
CA ASP A 300 -2.29 -5.82 33.92
C ASP A 300 -3.60 -5.20 34.41
N ALA A 301 -4.70 -5.96 34.42
CA ALA A 301 -6.01 -5.45 34.77
C ALA A 301 -6.18 -5.11 36.27
N ASP A 302 -5.31 -5.60 37.15
CA ASP A 302 -5.23 -5.16 38.55
C ASP A 302 -4.28 -3.95 38.72
N ASN A 303 -3.75 -3.41 37.61
CA ASN A 303 -2.81 -2.30 37.53
C ASN A 303 -1.55 -2.51 38.40
N LEU A 304 -1.03 -3.74 38.41
CA LEU A 304 0.11 -4.15 39.23
C LEU A 304 1.43 -4.18 38.44
N TYR A 305 2.42 -3.45 38.94
CA TYR A 305 3.76 -3.43 38.36
C TYR A 305 4.43 -4.81 38.48
N SER A 306 4.99 -5.31 37.38
CA SER A 306 5.77 -6.54 37.35
C SER A 306 7.14 -6.30 36.71
N PRO A 307 8.26 -6.51 37.44
CA PRO A 307 9.60 -6.28 36.90
C PRO A 307 10.01 -7.28 35.82
N THR A 308 9.29 -8.39 35.64
CA THR A 308 9.61 -9.46 34.67
C THR A 308 8.42 -9.89 33.80
N GLY A 309 7.28 -9.23 33.98
CA GLY A 309 6.07 -9.47 33.20
C GLY A 309 6.10 -8.77 31.85
N TYR A 310 5.07 -9.02 31.04
CA TYR A 310 4.87 -8.39 29.73
C TYR A 310 4.50 -6.91 29.82
N SER A 311 3.73 -6.51 30.84
CA SER A 311 3.26 -5.13 30.93
C SER A 311 4.40 -4.11 30.94
N PRO A 312 4.37 -3.09 30.05
CA PRO A 312 5.39 -2.04 30.00
C PRO A 312 5.23 -1.03 31.12
N MET A 313 4.10 -1.04 31.84
CA MET A 313 3.78 -0.11 32.92
C MET A 313 4.95 0.07 33.90
N GLY A 314 5.36 1.31 34.11
CA GLY A 314 6.46 1.74 34.97
C GLY A 314 7.86 1.39 34.44
N LYS A 315 8.00 0.98 33.18
CA LYS A 315 9.28 0.59 32.55
C LYS A 315 9.62 1.54 31.39
N PRO A 316 10.87 1.55 30.90
CA PRO A 316 11.26 2.38 29.76
C PRO A 316 10.40 2.15 28.51
N ALA A 317 9.91 0.93 28.30
CA ALA A 317 9.03 0.58 27.19
C ALA A 317 7.72 1.37 27.16
N GLU A 318 7.17 1.80 28.30
CA GLU A 318 5.89 2.54 28.34
C GLU A 318 5.99 3.89 27.62
N GLN A 319 7.04 4.67 27.92
CA GLN A 319 7.26 5.96 27.27
C GLN A 319 7.58 5.79 25.78
N LEU A 320 8.40 4.79 25.44
CA LEU A 320 8.71 4.47 24.05
C LEU A 320 7.44 4.15 23.23
N ILE A 321 6.56 3.31 23.76
CA ILE A 321 5.28 2.98 23.12
C ILE A 321 4.44 4.24 22.95
N ALA A 322 4.38 5.10 23.97
CA ALA A 322 3.64 6.36 23.91
C ALA A 322 4.20 7.32 22.85
N ASP A 323 5.52 7.40 22.69
CA ASP A 323 6.17 8.25 21.68
C ASP A 323 5.86 7.75 20.25
N TRP A 324 5.89 6.44 20.02
CA TRP A 324 5.48 5.84 18.74
C TRP A 324 3.98 6.03 18.47
N PHE A 325 3.10 5.63 19.39
CA PHE A 325 1.65 5.78 19.22
C PHE A 325 1.20 7.24 19.10
N GLY A 326 1.96 8.18 19.67
CA GLY A 326 1.75 9.63 19.54
C GLY A 326 2.26 10.23 18.22
N GLY A 327 2.96 9.46 17.38
CA GLY A 327 3.57 9.93 16.14
C GLY A 327 4.75 10.89 16.38
N HIS A 328 5.48 10.72 17.48
CA HIS A 328 6.66 11.54 17.83
C HIS A 328 7.96 10.98 17.26
N GLU A 329 7.98 9.69 16.93
CA GLU A 329 9.08 9.02 16.26
C GLU A 329 8.91 9.06 14.74
N GLN A 330 10.02 8.91 14.02
CA GLN A 330 10.03 8.85 12.57
C GLN A 330 10.41 7.43 12.14
N PRO A 331 9.57 6.77 11.34
CA PRO A 331 9.93 5.49 10.72
C PRO A 331 11.27 5.58 9.96
N PRO A 332 12.10 4.52 9.98
CA PRO A 332 13.29 4.45 9.14
C PRO A 332 12.93 4.42 7.65
N ALA A 333 13.73 5.11 6.82
CA ALA A 333 13.59 5.05 5.38
C ALA A 333 13.93 3.66 4.81
N ILE A 334 13.12 3.19 3.87
CA ILE A 334 13.35 2.02 3.03
C ILE A 334 13.98 2.45 1.70
N HIS A 335 14.94 1.64 1.27
CA HIS A 335 15.48 1.69 -0.08
C HIS A 335 15.19 0.34 -0.71
N ASP A 336 14.27 0.31 -1.67
CA ASP A 336 13.91 -0.90 -2.39
C ASP A 336 14.13 -0.71 -3.89
N ASP A 337 14.90 -1.62 -4.45
CA ASP A 337 15.17 -1.70 -5.88
C ASP A 337 14.42 -2.92 -6.39
N GLY A 338 13.27 -2.68 -7.00
CA GLY A 338 12.43 -3.67 -7.62
C GLY A 338 13.17 -4.47 -8.70
N SER A 339 12.57 -5.60 -9.01
CA SER A 339 13.10 -6.59 -9.91
C SER A 339 12.83 -6.24 -11.38
N PRO A 340 13.32 -7.05 -12.32
CA PRO A 340 12.95 -6.89 -13.74
C PRO A 340 11.57 -7.47 -14.12
N VAL A 341 10.71 -7.77 -13.16
CA VAL A 341 9.32 -8.22 -13.37
C VAL A 341 8.35 -7.42 -12.52
N ALA A 342 7.06 -7.57 -12.81
CA ALA A 342 5.99 -6.94 -12.05
C ALA A 342 6.13 -7.19 -10.54
N ASP A 343 6.33 -6.12 -9.79
CA ASP A 343 6.51 -6.11 -8.35
C ASP A 343 5.32 -5.47 -7.62
N LEU A 344 5.10 -5.93 -6.38
CA LEU A 344 4.25 -5.25 -5.41
C LEU A 344 5.16 -4.73 -4.29
N ILE A 345 5.44 -3.43 -4.33
CA ILE A 345 6.20 -2.73 -3.30
C ILE A 345 5.19 -1.94 -2.45
N ASP A 346 5.02 -2.33 -1.20
CA ASP A 346 4.07 -1.73 -0.26
C ASP A 346 4.76 -1.49 1.08
N VAL A 347 5.20 -0.26 1.29
CA VAL A 347 5.97 0.16 2.47
C VAL A 347 5.15 1.12 3.33
N GLY A 348 5.56 1.24 4.60
CA GLY A 348 4.87 1.99 5.62
C GLY A 348 5.21 3.48 5.60
N GLY A 349 5.45 4.07 6.75
CA GLY A 349 6.00 5.41 6.80
C GLY A 349 7.52 5.42 6.60
N GLY A 350 8.06 6.59 6.29
CA GLY A 350 9.48 6.76 5.98
C GLY A 350 9.66 7.88 4.97
N ASN A 351 10.90 8.20 4.63
CA ASN A 351 11.19 9.01 3.46
C ASN A 351 11.92 8.09 2.49
N ASP A 352 11.15 7.32 1.75
CA ASP A 352 11.57 6.11 1.10
C ASP A 352 12.08 6.39 -0.32
N VAL A 353 12.91 5.48 -0.82
CA VAL A 353 13.39 5.51 -2.21
C VAL A 353 13.06 4.18 -2.84
N LEU A 354 12.06 4.18 -3.71
CA LEU A 354 11.47 3.00 -4.29
C LEU A 354 11.63 3.03 -5.80
N SER A 355 12.03 1.90 -6.38
CA SER A 355 12.08 1.70 -7.82
C SER A 355 11.32 0.42 -8.17
N GLY A 356 10.39 0.44 -9.13
CA GLY A 356 9.70 -0.77 -9.60
C GLY A 356 10.60 -1.63 -10.48
N GLY A 357 11.37 -0.98 -11.36
CA GLY A 357 12.35 -1.68 -12.19
C GLY A 357 11.82 -1.86 -13.60
N LEU A 358 11.68 -3.09 -14.08
CA LEU A 358 10.95 -3.36 -15.32
C LEU A 358 9.74 -4.19 -14.94
N GLY A 359 8.59 -3.98 -15.56
CA GLY A 359 7.39 -4.68 -15.13
C GLY A 359 6.19 -3.77 -15.18
N ASP A 360 5.00 -4.36 -15.05
CA ASP A 360 3.82 -3.56 -14.71
C ASP A 360 3.73 -3.57 -13.18
N ASP A 361 4.32 -2.57 -12.51
CA ASP A 361 4.56 -2.57 -11.08
C ASP A 361 3.43 -1.88 -10.29
N VAL A 362 3.29 -2.26 -9.02
CA VAL A 362 2.42 -1.57 -8.05
C VAL A 362 3.28 -1.10 -6.89
N ILE A 363 3.42 0.21 -6.73
CA ILE A 363 4.24 0.84 -5.69
C ILE A 363 3.38 1.73 -4.81
N ARG A 364 3.45 1.53 -3.49
CA ARG A 364 2.82 2.35 -2.46
C ARG A 364 3.90 2.84 -1.50
N GLY A 365 4.17 4.15 -1.52
CA GLY A 365 5.18 4.81 -0.69
C GLY A 365 4.77 4.95 0.78
N GLY A 366 3.48 5.12 1.03
CA GLY A 366 2.96 5.20 2.38
C GLY A 366 3.13 6.62 2.93
N ALA A 367 3.68 6.79 4.13
CA ALA A 367 3.67 8.09 4.81
C ALA A 367 5.06 8.71 4.98
N GLY A 368 5.30 9.84 4.31
CA GLY A 368 6.47 10.70 4.43
C GLY A 368 6.92 11.17 3.06
N ASP A 369 8.05 11.88 2.96
CA ASP A 369 8.45 12.47 1.67
C ASP A 369 9.24 11.44 0.83
N ASP A 370 8.55 10.77 -0.09
CA ASP A 370 9.05 9.62 -0.83
C ASP A 370 9.59 9.98 -2.22
N THR A 371 10.49 9.13 -2.71
CA THR A 371 10.99 9.18 -4.10
C THR A 371 10.65 7.86 -4.78
N ILE A 372 9.72 7.91 -5.73
CA ILE A 372 9.21 6.73 -6.43
C ILE A 372 9.56 6.81 -7.91
N VAL A 373 10.11 5.73 -8.45
CA VAL A 373 10.33 5.54 -9.88
C VAL A 373 9.63 4.25 -10.27
N GLY A 374 8.63 4.29 -11.15
CA GLY A 374 7.98 3.09 -11.67
C GLY A 374 8.98 2.26 -12.47
N GLY A 375 9.30 2.74 -13.67
CA GLY A 375 10.27 2.09 -14.55
C GLY A 375 11.30 3.02 -15.18
N PRO A 376 12.20 2.48 -16.04
CA PRO A 376 13.08 3.29 -16.85
C PRO A 376 12.31 4.11 -17.89
N ASP A 377 12.85 5.26 -18.29
CA ASP A 377 12.28 6.09 -19.38
C ASP A 377 12.08 5.37 -20.73
N LYS A 378 12.62 4.15 -20.88
CA LYS A 378 12.57 3.35 -22.12
C LYS A 378 12.56 1.86 -21.82
N ILE A 379 11.54 1.20 -22.36
CA ILE A 379 11.48 -0.25 -22.44
C ILE A 379 12.53 -0.75 -23.46
N ALA A 380 13.46 -1.57 -22.99
CA ALA A 380 14.40 -2.29 -23.83
C ALA A 380 14.47 -3.75 -23.37
N PRO A 381 14.52 -4.73 -24.30
CA PRO A 381 14.70 -6.13 -23.92
C PRO A 381 15.93 -6.31 -23.04
N LEU A 382 15.80 -7.10 -21.97
CA LEU A 382 16.93 -7.49 -21.15
C LEU A 382 17.99 -8.16 -22.03
N THR A 383 19.17 -7.54 -22.10
CA THR A 383 20.24 -8.04 -22.97
C THR A 383 20.92 -9.29 -22.44
N GLU A 384 20.84 -9.52 -21.13
CA GLU A 384 21.41 -10.66 -20.42
C GLU A 384 20.44 -11.08 -19.31
N THR A 385 20.16 -12.39 -19.21
CA THR A 385 19.45 -12.99 -18.09
C THR A 385 20.43 -13.75 -17.21
N VAL A 386 20.29 -13.61 -15.91
CA VAL A 386 21.08 -14.27 -14.88
C VAL A 386 20.20 -15.28 -14.14
N VAL A 387 20.63 -16.54 -14.06
CA VAL A 387 19.96 -17.59 -13.29
C VAL A 387 20.87 -18.04 -12.16
N THR A 388 20.41 -17.94 -10.92
CA THR A 388 21.14 -18.45 -9.76
C THR A 388 20.44 -19.66 -9.18
N ILE A 389 21.19 -20.75 -8.97
CA ILE A 389 20.68 -21.99 -8.40
C ILE A 389 21.41 -22.26 -7.08
N LYS A 390 20.63 -22.33 -6.00
CA LYS A 390 21.11 -22.63 -4.65
C LYS A 390 20.72 -24.06 -4.28
N GLY A 391 21.63 -24.80 -3.65
CA GLY A 391 21.37 -26.19 -3.28
C GLY A 391 22.55 -26.91 -2.64
N TYR A 392 22.41 -28.23 -2.49
CA TYR A 392 23.47 -29.12 -2.02
C TYR A 392 23.28 -30.53 -2.59
N GLY A 393 24.29 -31.38 -2.45
CA GLY A 393 24.27 -32.71 -3.05
C GLY A 393 25.07 -33.72 -2.26
N SER A 394 24.74 -35.00 -2.40
CA SER A 394 25.52 -36.06 -1.76
C SER A 394 26.85 -36.29 -2.49
N VAL A 395 27.92 -36.53 -1.73
CA VAL A 395 29.21 -36.98 -2.29
C VAL A 395 29.30 -38.51 -2.24
N VAL A 396 29.44 -39.15 -3.39
CA VAL A 396 29.62 -40.61 -3.54
C VAL A 396 30.90 -40.87 -4.34
N ASP A 397 31.75 -41.77 -3.84
CA ASP A 397 33.05 -42.10 -4.44
C ASP A 397 33.97 -40.89 -4.70
N GLY A 398 33.86 -39.85 -3.86
CA GLY A 398 34.65 -38.62 -3.96
C GLY A 398 34.19 -37.65 -5.03
N VAL A 399 33.00 -37.85 -5.61
CA VAL A 399 32.37 -36.94 -6.57
C VAL A 399 31.00 -36.50 -6.02
N GLY A 400 30.67 -35.22 -6.09
CA GLY A 400 29.39 -34.60 -5.72
C GLY A 400 28.31 -34.70 -6.81
N ALA A 401 27.11 -34.20 -6.48
CA ALA A 401 25.96 -34.22 -7.39
C ALA A 401 26.15 -33.20 -8.52
N GLN A 402 26.19 -33.67 -9.78
CA GLN A 402 26.48 -32.82 -10.94
C GLN A 402 25.21 -32.33 -11.61
N MET A 403 25.13 -31.03 -11.86
CA MET A 403 23.96 -30.34 -12.40
C MET A 403 24.27 -29.58 -13.70
N GLN A 404 23.32 -29.58 -14.63
CA GLN A 404 23.34 -28.77 -15.84
C GLN A 404 22.09 -27.90 -15.91
N LEU A 405 22.28 -26.60 -16.16
CA LEU A 405 21.20 -25.70 -16.56
C LEU A 405 20.96 -25.82 -18.07
N ARG A 406 19.71 -25.88 -18.49
CA ARG A 406 19.32 -25.75 -19.89
C ARG A 406 18.22 -24.72 -20.06
N VAL A 407 18.29 -23.98 -21.16
CA VAL A 407 17.30 -22.99 -21.58
C VAL A 407 16.83 -23.38 -22.98
N ASN A 408 15.52 -23.58 -23.17
CA ASN A 408 14.95 -24.13 -24.42
C ASN A 408 15.68 -25.41 -24.89
N GLY A 409 16.06 -26.26 -23.93
CA GLY A 409 16.80 -27.51 -24.16
C GLY A 409 18.30 -27.36 -24.47
N GLN A 410 18.84 -26.14 -24.59
CA GLN A 410 20.27 -25.87 -24.79
C GLN A 410 20.98 -25.68 -23.45
N GLN A 411 22.12 -26.36 -23.26
CA GLN A 411 22.91 -26.19 -22.03
C GLN A 411 23.51 -24.79 -21.94
N ILE A 412 23.33 -24.15 -20.79
CA ILE A 412 23.95 -22.87 -20.44
C ILE A 412 25.08 -23.12 -19.45
N GLY A 413 26.27 -22.57 -19.74
CA GLY A 413 27.45 -22.71 -18.89
C GLY A 413 27.97 -24.15 -18.74
N ASP A 414 28.89 -24.31 -17.79
CA ASP A 414 29.51 -25.59 -17.47
C ASP A 414 28.64 -26.43 -16.50
N THR A 415 28.92 -27.73 -16.43
CA THR A 415 28.33 -28.59 -15.40
C THR A 415 28.92 -28.25 -14.04
N VAL A 416 28.07 -28.02 -13.04
CA VAL A 416 28.48 -27.66 -11.67
C VAL A 416 28.29 -28.85 -10.73
N GLU A 417 29.01 -28.87 -9.61
CA GLU A 417 29.07 -30.03 -8.70
C GLU A 417 28.77 -29.64 -7.26
N PHE A 418 27.61 -30.06 -6.76
CA PHE A 418 27.17 -29.80 -5.39
C PHE A 418 27.70 -30.86 -4.41
N HIS A 419 28.20 -30.37 -3.28
CA HIS A 419 28.69 -31.17 -2.15
C HIS A 419 27.72 -31.17 -0.97
N ASN A 420 28.03 -31.99 0.04
CA ASN A 420 27.23 -32.10 1.25
C ASN A 420 27.17 -30.76 1.98
N ALA A 421 26.01 -30.43 2.54
CA ALA A 421 25.79 -29.31 3.44
C ALA A 421 25.31 -29.84 4.79
N ALA A 422 25.86 -29.33 5.91
CA ALA A 422 25.41 -29.73 7.24
C ALA A 422 24.23 -28.86 7.71
N ASP A 423 24.19 -27.60 7.28
CA ASP A 423 23.12 -26.64 7.54
C ASP A 423 22.86 -25.74 6.31
N PRO A 424 21.79 -24.91 6.31
CA PRO A 424 21.48 -24.02 5.18
C PRO A 424 22.55 -23.00 4.81
N SER A 425 23.46 -22.64 5.73
CA SER A 425 24.56 -21.71 5.44
C SER A 425 25.66 -22.38 4.60
N ASP A 426 25.72 -23.71 4.59
CA ASP A 426 26.62 -24.49 3.73
C ASP A 426 26.06 -24.72 2.31
N TYR A 427 24.86 -24.23 2.00
CA TYR A 427 24.28 -24.37 0.65
C TYR A 427 25.17 -23.66 -0.37
N GLN A 428 25.46 -24.35 -1.48
CA GLN A 428 26.24 -23.82 -2.57
C GLN A 428 25.32 -23.07 -3.54
N SER A 429 25.81 -21.97 -4.10
CA SER A 429 25.12 -21.21 -5.15
C SER A 429 25.97 -21.19 -6.42
N TYR A 430 25.33 -21.42 -7.56
CA TYR A 430 25.93 -21.30 -8.89
C TYR A 430 25.11 -20.36 -9.75
N THR A 431 25.79 -19.45 -10.45
CA THR A 431 25.17 -18.44 -11.31
C THR A 431 25.52 -18.70 -12.77
N PHE A 432 24.54 -18.58 -13.63
CA PHE A 432 24.61 -18.77 -15.07
C PHE A 432 24.08 -17.51 -15.75
N SER A 433 24.69 -17.08 -16.85
CA SER A 433 24.18 -15.95 -17.64
C SER A 433 24.07 -16.30 -19.11
N PHE A 434 23.06 -15.76 -19.79
CA PHE A 434 22.86 -15.94 -21.22
C PHE A 434 22.15 -14.74 -21.85
N HIS A 435 22.30 -14.56 -23.16
CA HIS A 435 21.62 -13.50 -23.91
C HIS A 435 20.23 -13.92 -24.38
N ASN A 436 19.26 -13.02 -24.26
CA ASN A 436 17.89 -13.22 -24.71
C ASN A 436 17.78 -12.99 -26.22
N SER A 437 17.77 -14.07 -26.99
CA SER A 437 17.77 -14.03 -28.47
C SER A 437 16.40 -14.33 -29.10
N GLY A 438 15.38 -14.60 -28.27
CA GLY A 438 14.02 -14.97 -28.65
C GLY A 438 13.33 -15.73 -27.51
N PRO A 439 11.99 -15.87 -27.52
CA PRO A 439 11.19 -16.32 -26.38
C PRO A 439 11.78 -17.50 -25.61
N ILE A 440 11.73 -17.44 -24.29
CA ILE A 440 12.25 -18.48 -23.41
C ILE A 440 11.08 -19.33 -22.93
N ASP A 441 10.86 -20.48 -23.57
CA ASP A 441 9.73 -21.36 -23.28
C ASP A 441 10.04 -22.33 -22.14
N SER A 442 11.31 -22.66 -21.88
CA SER A 442 11.69 -23.57 -20.80
C SER A 442 13.01 -23.26 -20.11
N LEU A 443 13.04 -23.54 -18.81
CA LEU A 443 14.24 -23.58 -17.96
C LEU A 443 14.31 -24.95 -17.29
N ASP A 444 15.38 -25.71 -17.52
CA ASP A 444 15.55 -27.07 -16.99
C ASP A 444 16.78 -27.18 -16.09
N VAL A 445 16.59 -27.73 -14.89
CA VAL A 445 17.68 -28.12 -13.98
C VAL A 445 17.88 -29.63 -14.07
N GLY A 446 18.89 -30.06 -14.82
CA GLY A 446 19.18 -31.47 -15.08
C GLY A 446 20.19 -32.07 -14.11
N PHE A 447 19.88 -33.23 -13.54
CA PHE A 447 20.79 -34.02 -12.71
C PHE A 447 21.56 -35.04 -13.59
N VAL A 448 22.88 -34.89 -13.66
CA VAL A 448 23.71 -35.53 -14.70
C VAL A 448 24.24 -36.89 -14.29
N ASN A 449 24.60 -37.08 -13.01
CA ASN A 449 25.27 -38.27 -12.50
C ASN A 449 24.45 -39.02 -11.44
N ASP A 450 23.13 -39.12 -11.69
CA ASP A 450 22.22 -40.02 -10.98
C ASP A 450 22.61 -41.48 -11.23
N ILE A 451 23.47 -42.04 -10.38
CA ILE A 451 23.87 -43.44 -10.41
C ILE A 451 23.59 -44.04 -9.03
N ALA A 452 22.74 -45.07 -9.00
CA ALA A 452 22.65 -46.01 -7.89
C ALA A 452 23.90 -46.91 -7.88
N THR A 453 24.83 -46.66 -6.97
CA THR A 453 25.98 -47.56 -6.74
C THR A 453 25.71 -48.49 -5.56
N ALA A 454 26.58 -49.49 -5.37
CA ALA A 454 26.50 -50.38 -4.20
C ALA A 454 26.76 -49.65 -2.86
N ASP A 455 27.26 -48.41 -2.91
CA ASP A 455 27.68 -47.60 -1.77
C ASP A 455 26.69 -46.45 -1.43
N GLY A 456 25.58 -46.34 -2.17
CA GLY A 456 24.49 -45.40 -1.91
C GLY A 456 24.02 -44.64 -3.16
N ASP A 457 22.80 -44.12 -3.12
CA ASP A 457 22.25 -43.28 -4.19
C ASP A 457 22.81 -41.86 -4.09
N ARG A 458 23.10 -41.24 -5.25
CA ARG A 458 23.49 -39.84 -5.33
C ARG A 458 22.26 -38.95 -5.42
N ASN A 459 22.20 -37.93 -4.58
CA ASN A 459 21.05 -37.03 -4.45
C ASN A 459 21.46 -35.58 -4.72
N LEU A 460 20.60 -34.85 -5.41
CA LEU A 460 20.72 -33.40 -5.61
C LEU A 460 19.47 -32.74 -5.03
N TYR A 461 19.70 -31.75 -4.17
CA TYR A 461 18.66 -30.97 -3.51
C TYR A 461 18.81 -29.52 -3.95
N ILE A 462 17.85 -29.04 -4.73
CA ILE A 462 17.73 -27.62 -5.06
C ILE A 462 16.88 -26.95 -3.98
N LYS A 463 17.32 -25.76 -3.59
CA LYS A 463 16.77 -24.99 -2.47
C LYS A 463 16.31 -23.59 -2.86
N GLY A 464 16.80 -23.06 -3.98
CA GLY A 464 16.28 -21.84 -4.59
C GLY A 464 16.71 -21.79 -6.05
N ILE A 465 15.85 -21.27 -6.91
CA ILE A 465 16.22 -20.86 -8.26
C ILE A 465 15.71 -19.45 -8.45
N THR A 466 16.61 -18.52 -8.77
CA THR A 466 16.23 -17.16 -9.12
C THR A 466 16.57 -16.86 -10.57
N VAL A 467 15.71 -16.10 -11.25
CA VAL A 467 15.91 -15.54 -12.59
C VAL A 467 15.89 -14.03 -12.44
N ASN A 468 17.02 -13.38 -12.71
CA ASN A 468 17.27 -11.95 -12.45
C ASN A 468 16.91 -11.50 -11.03
N GLY A 469 17.07 -12.38 -10.04
CA GLY A 469 16.73 -12.09 -8.65
C GLY A 469 15.36 -12.64 -8.23
N HIS A 470 14.41 -12.74 -9.15
CA HIS A 470 13.06 -13.27 -8.86
C HIS A 470 13.07 -14.79 -8.65
N GLU A 471 12.50 -15.27 -7.55
CA GLU A 471 12.46 -16.69 -7.20
C GLU A 471 11.38 -17.45 -8.00
N LEU A 472 11.74 -18.60 -8.57
CA LEU A 472 10.78 -19.49 -9.22
C LEU A 472 10.14 -20.41 -8.17
N THR A 473 8.83 -20.61 -8.27
CA THR A 473 8.08 -21.40 -7.30
C THR A 473 7.92 -22.86 -7.74
N VAL A 474 7.47 -23.71 -6.82
CA VAL A 474 7.11 -25.10 -7.16
C VAL A 474 5.91 -25.20 -8.11
N ALA A 475 5.07 -24.17 -8.20
CA ALA A 475 3.91 -24.16 -9.08
C ALA A 475 4.32 -24.04 -10.56
N ASP A 476 5.46 -23.38 -10.80
CA ASP A 476 6.04 -23.19 -12.14
C ASP A 476 6.74 -24.44 -12.68
N ALA A 477 6.97 -25.42 -11.79
CA ALA A 477 7.79 -26.60 -12.06
C ALA A 477 6.96 -27.89 -12.21
N THR A 478 7.38 -28.75 -13.13
CA THR A 478 6.93 -30.15 -13.18
C THR A 478 7.95 -31.09 -12.55
N ASN A 479 7.44 -32.15 -11.91
CA ASN A 479 8.20 -33.12 -11.11
C ASN A 479 8.89 -32.59 -9.82
N PRO A 480 8.36 -31.59 -9.09
CA PRO A 480 8.86 -31.29 -7.74
C PRO A 480 8.53 -32.46 -6.80
N SER A 481 9.45 -32.82 -5.93
CA SER A 481 9.31 -33.94 -4.99
C SER A 481 8.78 -33.54 -3.60
N SER A 482 8.56 -32.24 -3.37
CA SER A 482 7.82 -31.65 -2.23
C SER A 482 7.58 -30.15 -2.51
N PRO A 483 6.52 -29.51 -1.97
CA PRO A 483 6.48 -28.05 -1.84
C PRO A 483 7.73 -27.56 -1.09
N GLY A 484 8.35 -26.48 -1.57
CA GLY A 484 9.53 -25.84 -0.95
C GLY A 484 10.87 -26.58 -1.03
N THR A 485 10.92 -27.82 -1.56
CA THR A 485 12.21 -28.48 -1.81
C THR A 485 12.17 -29.32 -3.08
N TRP A 486 13.07 -29.05 -4.03
CA TRP A 486 13.19 -29.83 -5.25
C TRP A 486 14.29 -30.89 -5.10
N ASN A 487 13.91 -32.10 -4.69
CA ASN A 487 14.78 -33.27 -4.69
C ASN A 487 14.69 -34.01 -6.03
N LEU A 488 15.83 -34.20 -6.69
CA LEU A 488 15.93 -34.92 -7.96
C LEU A 488 16.12 -36.44 -7.80
N TYR A 489 15.78 -37.01 -6.64
CA TYR A 489 15.85 -38.46 -6.41
C TYR A 489 14.97 -39.24 -7.40
N GLY A 490 15.61 -39.97 -8.33
CA GLY A 490 14.93 -40.73 -9.38
C GLY A 490 14.34 -39.90 -10.52
N ASN A 491 14.44 -38.57 -10.47
CA ASN A 491 14.03 -37.63 -11.53
C ASN A 491 15.26 -36.99 -12.15
N ARG A 492 15.41 -37.08 -13.47
CA ARG A 492 16.62 -36.60 -14.17
C ARG A 492 16.64 -35.07 -14.38
N ALA A 493 15.52 -34.39 -14.22
CA ALA A 493 15.42 -32.94 -14.36
C ALA A 493 14.19 -32.37 -13.64
N ILE A 494 14.27 -31.11 -13.25
CA ILE A 494 13.13 -30.23 -12.95
C ILE A 494 12.91 -29.38 -14.20
N HIS A 495 11.67 -29.30 -14.68
CA HIS A 495 11.31 -28.54 -15.88
C HIS A 495 10.34 -27.42 -15.51
N TYR A 496 10.72 -26.19 -15.82
CA TYR A 496 9.89 -25.00 -15.69
C TYR A 496 9.32 -24.60 -17.05
N ASP A 497 8.00 -24.41 -17.10
CA ASP A 497 7.32 -23.81 -18.26
C ASP A 497 7.38 -22.28 -18.11
N MET A 498 8.17 -21.65 -18.97
CA MET A 498 8.44 -20.22 -18.88
C MET A 498 7.58 -19.41 -19.86
N ALA A 499 6.68 -20.04 -20.61
CA ALA A 499 5.89 -19.35 -21.63
C ALA A 499 5.00 -18.22 -21.04
N GLY A 500 4.55 -18.37 -19.80
CA GLY A 500 3.78 -17.35 -19.06
C GLY A 500 4.64 -16.31 -18.32
N HIS A 501 5.95 -16.52 -18.26
CA HIS A 501 6.90 -15.73 -17.47
C HIS A 501 7.94 -15.06 -18.39
N GLN A 502 7.47 -14.47 -19.50
CA GLN A 502 8.37 -13.81 -20.46
C GLN A 502 8.94 -12.50 -19.94
N ASP A 503 8.22 -11.85 -19.03
CA ASP A 503 8.67 -10.70 -18.24
C ASP A 503 10.04 -10.94 -17.60
N LEU A 504 10.28 -12.11 -17.01
CA LEU A 504 11.58 -12.49 -16.43
C LEU A 504 12.77 -12.42 -17.41
N PHE A 505 12.53 -12.43 -18.73
CA PHE A 505 13.56 -12.45 -19.77
C PHE A 505 13.55 -11.23 -20.66
N TYR A 506 12.45 -10.48 -20.71
CA TYR A 506 12.25 -9.41 -21.67
C TYR A 506 11.78 -8.09 -21.04
N GLY A 507 11.39 -8.09 -19.77
CA GLY A 507 10.54 -7.04 -19.18
C GLY A 507 9.10 -7.14 -19.69
N ALA A 508 8.18 -6.41 -19.07
CA ALA A 508 6.84 -6.21 -19.63
C ALA A 508 6.95 -5.46 -20.97
N ALA A 509 6.05 -5.75 -21.91
CA ALA A 509 6.03 -5.02 -23.19
C ALA A 509 5.38 -3.62 -23.04
N THR A 510 4.73 -3.39 -21.91
CA THR A 510 3.90 -2.23 -21.55
C THR A 510 4.59 -1.38 -20.50
N ASP A 511 5.13 -1.99 -19.44
CA ASP A 511 5.80 -1.29 -18.33
C ASP A 511 4.81 -0.30 -17.67
N ASN A 512 3.54 -0.72 -17.56
CA ASN A 512 2.44 0.15 -17.11
C ASN A 512 2.33 0.08 -15.59
N ASP A 513 2.73 1.14 -14.91
CA ASP A 513 2.84 1.14 -13.46
C ASP A 513 1.62 1.76 -12.76
N THR A 514 1.39 1.33 -11.52
CA THR A 514 0.46 1.97 -10.58
C THR A 514 1.25 2.48 -9.39
N LEU A 515 1.38 3.80 -9.28
CA LEU A 515 2.21 4.49 -8.29
C LEU A 515 1.34 5.34 -7.36
N ASP A 516 1.47 5.13 -6.05
CA ASP A 516 0.78 5.89 -5.00
C ASP A 516 1.83 6.42 -4.01
N GLY A 517 2.00 7.74 -3.94
CA GLY A 517 2.90 8.40 -2.99
C GLY A 517 2.40 8.21 -1.56
N GLY A 518 1.15 8.61 -1.33
CA GLY A 518 0.51 8.58 -0.03
C GLY A 518 0.63 9.94 0.65
N PRO A 519 0.55 10.04 1.99
CA PRO A 519 0.72 11.33 2.65
C PRO A 519 2.19 11.76 2.72
N GLY A 520 2.54 12.91 2.15
CA GLY A 520 3.92 13.39 2.08
C GLY A 520 4.13 14.37 0.93
N ASN A 521 5.32 14.97 0.81
CA ASN A 521 5.67 15.72 -0.41
C ASN A 521 6.54 14.83 -1.29
N ASP A 522 5.91 14.15 -2.23
CA ASP A 522 6.50 13.05 -2.96
C ASP A 522 7.10 13.47 -4.30
N SER A 523 8.08 12.71 -4.75
CA SER A 523 8.69 12.85 -6.07
C SER A 523 8.49 11.56 -6.85
N ILE A 524 7.52 11.56 -7.77
CA ILE A 524 7.12 10.37 -8.52
C ILE A 524 7.43 10.52 -10.01
N SER A 525 8.03 9.48 -10.59
CA SER A 525 8.23 9.32 -12.03
C SER A 525 7.65 7.99 -12.51
N GLY A 526 6.72 8.02 -13.47
CA GLY A 526 6.13 6.81 -14.07
C GLY A 526 7.17 6.01 -14.86
N GLY A 527 7.80 6.64 -15.84
CA GLY A 527 8.83 6.00 -16.65
C GLY A 527 8.37 5.83 -18.09
N ALA A 528 8.45 4.63 -18.64
CA ALA A 528 7.83 4.31 -19.91
C ALA A 528 6.59 3.48 -19.64
N GLY A 529 5.50 3.70 -20.38
CA GLY A 529 4.26 2.95 -20.16
C GLY A 529 3.05 3.89 -20.09
N ASP A 530 1.86 3.30 -20.06
CA ASP A 530 0.65 4.03 -19.73
C ASP A 530 0.43 3.94 -18.21
N ASP A 531 1.04 4.86 -17.47
CA ASP A 531 1.09 4.80 -16.00
C ASP A 531 -0.14 5.42 -15.32
N PHE A 532 -0.45 4.93 -14.12
CA PHE A 532 -1.37 5.56 -13.18
C PHE A 532 -0.57 6.09 -11.99
N ILE A 533 -0.58 7.41 -11.79
CA ILE A 533 0.15 8.08 -10.71
C ILE A 533 -0.84 8.83 -9.83
N ASN A 534 -0.73 8.61 -8.51
CA ASN A 534 -1.43 9.35 -7.47
C ASN A 534 -0.39 9.94 -6.51
N GLY A 535 -0.33 11.28 -6.38
CA GLY A 535 0.53 11.95 -5.40
C GLY A 535 0.01 11.69 -3.99
N GLY A 536 -1.22 12.12 -3.74
CA GLY A 536 -1.87 11.96 -2.44
C GLY A 536 -1.89 13.28 -1.68
N PRO A 537 -1.94 13.26 -0.34
CA PRO A 537 -1.86 14.49 0.44
C PRO A 537 -0.44 15.02 0.60
N GLY A 538 -0.17 16.23 0.08
CA GLY A 538 1.03 17.01 0.27
C GLY A 538 1.37 17.78 -1.01
N ASN A 539 2.58 18.36 -1.12
CA ASN A 539 2.95 19.12 -2.33
C ASN A 539 3.89 18.28 -3.18
N ASP A 540 3.33 17.63 -4.18
CA ASP A 540 4.00 16.58 -4.92
C ASP A 540 4.63 17.08 -6.22
N THR A 541 5.63 16.35 -6.69
CA THR A 541 6.24 16.53 -8.00
C THR A 541 6.10 15.26 -8.81
N LEU A 542 5.21 15.29 -9.80
CA LEU A 542 4.78 14.14 -10.56
C LEU A 542 5.20 14.26 -12.04
N VAL A 543 5.81 13.21 -12.57
CA VAL A 543 6.19 13.11 -13.99
C VAL A 543 5.68 11.79 -14.56
N GLY A 544 4.81 11.83 -15.58
CA GLY A 544 4.32 10.61 -16.25
C GLY A 544 5.46 9.85 -16.94
N GLY A 545 6.10 10.50 -17.92
CA GLY A 545 7.18 9.92 -18.70
C GLY A 545 6.80 9.73 -20.17
N ALA A 546 7.08 8.55 -20.72
CA ALA A 546 6.76 8.17 -22.09
C ALA A 546 5.54 7.26 -22.11
N GLY A 547 4.62 7.44 -23.07
CA GLY A 547 3.33 6.74 -23.06
C GLY A 547 2.18 7.65 -22.65
N GLY A 548 0.97 7.12 -22.50
CA GLY A 548 -0.20 7.84 -22.02
C GLY A 548 -0.30 7.79 -20.50
N GLY A 549 -1.53 7.72 -19.97
CA GLY A 549 -1.76 7.47 -18.54
C GLY A 549 -2.64 8.52 -17.86
N VAL A 550 -2.68 8.44 -16.53
CA VAL A 550 -3.41 9.34 -15.65
C VAL A 550 -2.51 9.76 -14.50
N ILE A 551 -2.45 11.06 -14.21
CA ILE A 551 -1.72 11.61 -13.07
C ILE A 551 -2.70 12.45 -12.24
N ASN A 552 -2.85 12.11 -10.97
CA ASN A 552 -3.63 12.86 -9.98
C ASN A 552 -2.66 13.47 -8.95
N GLY A 553 -2.74 14.78 -8.73
CA GLY A 553 -1.98 15.51 -7.72
C GLY A 553 -2.43 15.11 -6.33
N GLY A 554 -3.69 15.41 -6.01
CA GLY A 554 -4.30 15.08 -4.73
C GLY A 554 -4.54 16.33 -3.90
N ASP A 555 -4.25 16.28 -2.60
CA ASP A 555 -4.44 17.43 -1.71
C ASP A 555 -3.10 18.18 -1.56
N GLY A 556 -2.96 19.38 -2.10
CA GLY A 556 -1.81 20.25 -1.86
C GLY A 556 -1.46 21.10 -3.07
N ASN A 557 -0.22 21.58 -3.18
CA ASN A 557 0.18 22.43 -4.31
C ASN A 557 1.17 21.67 -5.18
N ASP A 558 0.67 21.06 -6.23
CA ASP A 558 1.40 20.05 -6.97
C ASP A 558 2.06 20.58 -8.24
N ILE A 559 3.10 19.89 -8.68
CA ILE A 559 3.76 20.12 -9.96
C ILE A 559 3.64 18.86 -10.80
N ILE A 560 2.78 18.90 -11.80
CA ILE A 560 2.44 17.75 -12.65
C ILE A 560 2.95 17.98 -14.07
N LYS A 561 3.68 16.99 -14.61
CA LYS A 561 4.20 17.03 -15.98
C LYS A 561 3.98 15.70 -16.68
N THR A 562 3.59 15.75 -17.95
CA THR A 562 3.48 14.53 -18.78
C THR A 562 4.81 13.80 -18.96
N GLY A 563 5.95 14.51 -19.05
CA GLY A 563 7.25 13.90 -19.37
C GLY A 563 7.58 13.82 -20.87
N THR A 564 8.71 13.18 -21.21
CA THR A 564 9.17 13.07 -22.61
C THR A 564 8.70 11.77 -23.23
N GLY A 565 8.13 11.84 -24.43
CA GLY A 565 7.60 10.66 -25.13
C GLY A 565 6.13 10.39 -24.86
N ASP A 566 5.46 11.30 -24.15
CA ASP A 566 4.02 11.30 -23.93
C ASP A 566 3.23 11.08 -25.24
N THR A 567 2.18 10.27 -25.15
CA THR A 567 1.26 9.95 -26.25
C THR A 567 -0.19 10.36 -25.99
N GLY A 568 -0.48 10.89 -24.79
CA GLY A 568 -1.76 11.46 -24.38
C GLY A 568 -2.13 11.12 -22.94
N THR A 569 -1.55 11.84 -21.97
CA THR A 569 -1.89 11.73 -20.54
C THR A 569 -3.07 12.63 -20.12
N THR A 570 -3.84 12.19 -19.12
CA THR A 570 -4.77 13.03 -18.35
C THR A 570 -4.10 13.52 -17.07
N LEU A 571 -4.10 14.83 -16.82
CA LEU A 571 -3.52 15.46 -15.63
C LEU A 571 -4.66 16.08 -14.80
N ASN A 572 -4.72 15.75 -13.52
CA ASN A 572 -5.65 16.30 -12.55
C ASN A 572 -4.85 16.91 -11.39
N GLY A 573 -5.00 18.21 -11.11
CA GLY A 573 -4.39 18.88 -9.96
C GLY A 573 -5.10 18.53 -8.66
N ASP A 574 -6.44 18.39 -8.75
CA ASP A 574 -7.32 18.13 -7.61
C ASP A 574 -7.39 19.33 -6.65
N ALA A 575 -6.92 19.25 -5.41
CA ALA A 575 -7.16 20.30 -4.42
C ALA A 575 -5.88 21.08 -4.07
N GLY A 576 -5.81 22.34 -4.46
CA GLY A 576 -4.84 23.32 -4.01
C GLY A 576 -4.33 24.14 -5.18
N ARG A 577 -3.10 24.67 -5.10
CA ARG A 577 -2.58 25.57 -6.13
C ARG A 577 -1.57 24.86 -7.02
N ASP A 578 -2.05 24.38 -8.15
CA ASP A 578 -1.31 23.41 -8.93
C ASP A 578 -0.66 24.00 -10.17
N GLN A 579 0.38 23.31 -10.65
CA GLN A 579 1.05 23.64 -11.90
C GLN A 579 1.09 22.41 -12.82
N LEU A 580 0.28 22.45 -13.88
CA LEU A 580 0.12 21.35 -14.80
C LEU A 580 0.73 21.69 -16.17
N TYR A 581 1.60 20.82 -16.66
CA TYR A 581 2.31 20.99 -17.93
C TYR A 581 2.08 19.79 -18.86
N GLY A 582 1.32 20.03 -19.92
CA GLY A 582 1.12 19.11 -21.05
C GLY A 582 2.32 19.02 -22.00
N SER A 583 2.18 18.21 -23.04
CA SER A 583 3.25 17.91 -24.01
C SER A 583 2.92 18.37 -25.44
N GLY A 584 3.54 17.75 -26.44
CA GLY A 584 3.12 17.88 -27.84
C GLY A 584 2.04 16.88 -28.26
N ALA A 585 1.66 15.94 -27.39
CA ALA A 585 0.54 15.02 -27.57
C ALA A 585 -0.80 15.70 -27.26
N VAL A 586 -1.91 14.98 -27.41
CA VAL A 586 -3.23 15.51 -27.01
C VAL A 586 -3.50 15.10 -25.57
N ASN A 587 -3.55 16.08 -24.67
CA ASN A 587 -3.76 15.89 -23.25
C ASN A 587 -5.15 16.39 -22.81
N VAL A 588 -5.59 15.88 -21.66
CA VAL A 588 -6.68 16.47 -20.87
C VAL A 588 -6.05 17.00 -19.58
N ILE A 589 -6.27 18.26 -19.26
CA ILE A 589 -5.63 18.94 -18.12
C ILE A 589 -6.71 19.61 -17.29
N ASN A 590 -6.86 19.20 -16.04
CA ASN A 590 -7.86 19.71 -15.11
C ASN A 590 -7.14 20.29 -13.88
N GLY A 591 -7.30 21.59 -13.60
CA GLY A 591 -6.72 22.26 -12.43
C GLY A 591 -7.35 21.72 -11.15
N GLY A 592 -8.66 21.92 -11.00
CA GLY A 592 -9.40 21.42 -9.85
C GLY A 592 -9.82 22.56 -8.93
N ASP A 593 -9.69 22.40 -7.63
CA ASP A 593 -9.98 23.45 -6.65
C ASP A 593 -8.71 24.25 -6.33
N GLY A 594 -8.62 25.53 -6.68
CA GLY A 594 -7.65 26.44 -6.11
C GLY A 594 -7.27 27.64 -6.97
N THR A 595 -6.02 27.76 -7.43
CA THR A 595 -5.59 28.93 -8.24
C THR A 595 -4.44 28.48 -9.11
N ASP A 596 -4.80 27.86 -10.22
CA ASP A 596 -3.95 26.93 -10.91
C ASP A 596 -3.26 27.57 -12.12
N TYR A 597 -2.16 26.95 -12.50
CA TYR A 597 -1.46 27.28 -13.73
C TYR A 597 -1.43 26.06 -14.65
N LEU A 598 -2.09 26.19 -15.80
CA LEU A 598 -2.17 25.14 -16.80
C LEU A 598 -1.47 25.58 -18.08
N SER A 599 -0.61 24.71 -18.61
CA SER A 599 0.09 24.93 -19.87
C SER A 599 -0.05 23.73 -20.78
N SER A 600 -0.74 23.91 -21.91
CA SER A 600 -1.01 22.87 -22.91
C SER A 600 0.27 22.29 -23.54
N GLY A 601 1.30 23.14 -23.73
CA GLY A 601 2.51 22.76 -24.46
C GLY A 601 2.34 22.97 -25.96
N GLY A 602 2.21 21.90 -26.73
CA GLY A 602 2.09 21.94 -28.20
C GLY A 602 0.89 21.16 -28.76
N GLY A 603 0.16 20.46 -27.89
CA GLY A 603 -0.98 19.60 -28.19
C GLY A 603 -2.27 20.30 -28.57
N ALA A 604 -3.22 19.52 -29.09
CA ALA A 604 -4.61 19.95 -29.31
C ALA A 604 -5.44 19.58 -28.08
N ASP A 605 -5.14 20.26 -26.98
CA ASP A 605 -5.54 19.83 -25.63
C ASP A 605 -6.94 20.31 -25.23
N ILE A 606 -7.47 19.69 -24.18
CA ILE A 606 -8.64 20.17 -23.43
C ILE A 606 -8.15 20.57 -22.04
N MET A 607 -8.38 21.83 -21.66
CA MET A 607 -7.94 22.38 -20.37
C MET A 607 -9.13 22.97 -19.61
N HIS A 608 -9.30 22.56 -18.36
CA HIS A 608 -10.28 23.07 -17.40
C HIS A 608 -9.54 23.69 -16.21
N GLY A 609 -9.80 24.96 -15.91
CA GLY A 609 -9.28 25.63 -14.70
C GLY A 609 -9.87 24.99 -13.46
N GLY A 610 -11.19 25.01 -13.36
CA GLY A 610 -11.92 24.42 -12.25
C GLY A 610 -12.49 25.52 -11.36
N ALA A 611 -12.29 25.42 -10.05
CA ALA A 611 -12.74 26.42 -9.10
C ALA A 611 -11.56 27.31 -8.64
N GLY A 612 -11.75 28.62 -8.69
CA GLY A 612 -10.79 29.62 -8.27
C GLY A 612 -10.17 30.40 -9.43
N ASP A 613 -9.26 31.34 -9.14
CA ASP A 613 -8.78 32.30 -10.14
C ASP A 613 -7.59 31.72 -10.95
N ASP A 614 -7.86 31.10 -12.10
CA ASP A 614 -6.89 30.27 -12.81
C ASP A 614 -6.16 30.96 -13.97
N SER A 615 -5.03 30.39 -14.38
CA SER A 615 -4.22 30.85 -15.51
C SER A 615 -3.96 29.73 -16.51
N LEU A 616 -4.67 29.75 -17.63
CA LEU A 616 -4.57 28.75 -18.69
C LEU A 616 -3.78 29.29 -19.88
N LYS A 617 -2.84 28.48 -20.40
CA LYS A 617 -2.01 28.83 -21.55
C LYS A 617 -2.01 27.74 -22.63
N GLY A 618 -2.56 28.08 -23.79
CA GLY A 618 -2.55 27.30 -25.02
C GLY A 618 -1.19 27.21 -25.70
N GLY A 619 -1.07 26.20 -26.56
CA GLY A 619 0.12 25.89 -27.34
C GLY A 619 0.06 26.31 -28.80
N THR A 620 0.78 25.60 -29.66
CA THR A 620 0.80 25.89 -31.11
C THR A 620 -0.36 25.26 -31.88
N ALA A 621 -1.03 24.27 -31.32
CA ALA A 621 -2.16 23.58 -31.93
C ALA A 621 -3.48 24.07 -31.29
N SER A 622 -4.58 23.80 -32.00
CA SER A 622 -5.93 24.21 -31.61
C SER A 622 -6.36 23.50 -30.33
N ALA A 623 -6.51 24.26 -29.25
CA ALA A 623 -6.91 23.76 -27.94
C ALA A 623 -8.29 24.30 -27.52
N GLN A 624 -8.90 23.63 -26.53
CA GLN A 624 -10.10 24.10 -25.84
C GLN A 624 -9.70 24.50 -24.41
N LEU A 625 -9.94 25.76 -24.05
CA LEU A 625 -9.62 26.35 -22.76
C LEU A 625 -10.92 26.76 -22.08
N PHE A 626 -11.18 26.19 -20.90
CA PHE A 626 -12.31 26.50 -20.04
C PHE A 626 -11.76 27.06 -18.72
N GLY A 627 -12.08 28.30 -18.35
CA GLY A 627 -11.72 28.86 -17.04
C GLY A 627 -12.54 28.21 -15.92
N ASP A 628 -13.83 28.01 -16.20
CA ASP A 628 -14.82 27.45 -15.29
C ASP A 628 -15.27 28.45 -14.20
N ASP A 629 -15.05 28.23 -12.91
CA ASP A 629 -15.53 29.11 -11.84
C ASP A 629 -14.40 29.98 -11.28
N GLY A 630 -14.36 31.28 -11.51
CA GLY A 630 -13.30 32.15 -11.01
C GLY A 630 -13.07 33.41 -11.85
N ASN A 631 -12.10 34.24 -11.48
CA ASN A 631 -11.65 35.32 -12.37
C ASN A 631 -10.41 34.85 -13.13
N ASP A 632 -10.64 34.24 -14.29
CA ASP A 632 -9.62 33.46 -14.97
C ASP A 632 -8.85 34.29 -16.00
N THR A 633 -7.62 33.85 -16.28
CA THR A 633 -6.81 34.37 -17.37
C THR A 633 -6.55 33.27 -18.39
N LEU A 634 -7.24 33.35 -19.53
CA LEU A 634 -7.10 32.41 -20.63
C LEU A 634 -6.25 33.03 -21.73
N GLN A 635 -5.10 32.43 -21.99
CA GLN A 635 -4.20 32.80 -23.07
C GLN A 635 -4.15 31.67 -24.10
N GLY A 636 -4.74 31.87 -25.28
CA GLY A 636 -4.55 31.03 -26.45
C GLY A 636 -3.12 31.13 -27.00
N GLY A 637 -2.90 30.63 -28.20
CA GLY A 637 -1.59 30.44 -28.76
C GLY A 637 -1.48 30.93 -30.20
N THR A 638 -1.12 30.03 -31.10
CA THR A 638 -1.04 30.32 -32.54
C THR A 638 -1.99 29.48 -33.38
N GLY A 639 -2.78 28.61 -32.75
CA GLY A 639 -3.74 27.74 -33.41
C GLY A 639 -5.08 28.48 -33.57
N ASN A 640 -6.15 27.75 -33.83
CA ASN A 640 -7.51 28.29 -33.76
C ASN A 640 -8.12 27.73 -32.47
N GLU A 641 -8.11 28.51 -31.40
CA GLU A 641 -8.53 28.06 -30.09
C GLU A 641 -10.04 28.29 -29.85
N PHE A 642 -10.58 27.50 -28.92
CA PHE A 642 -11.84 27.81 -28.25
C PHE A 642 -11.53 28.23 -26.82
N LEU A 643 -11.87 29.48 -26.45
CA LEU A 643 -11.72 30.00 -25.09
C LEU A 643 -13.10 30.31 -24.51
N TYR A 644 -13.41 29.69 -23.37
CA TYR A 644 -14.59 29.96 -22.56
C TYR A 644 -14.17 30.37 -21.15
N GLY A 645 -14.48 31.61 -20.76
CA GLY A 645 -14.17 32.15 -19.42
C GLY A 645 -14.91 31.36 -18.34
N GLY A 646 -16.24 31.48 -18.32
CA GLY A 646 -17.07 30.71 -17.41
C GLY A 646 -17.82 31.63 -16.47
N SER A 647 -17.64 31.50 -15.16
CA SER A 647 -18.28 32.34 -14.15
C SER A 647 -17.26 33.21 -13.43
N GLY A 648 -17.42 34.54 -13.46
CA GLY A 648 -16.51 35.49 -12.84
C GLY A 648 -16.07 36.54 -13.84
N ASN A 649 -15.01 37.32 -13.54
CA ASN A 649 -14.57 38.39 -14.45
C ASN A 649 -13.30 37.94 -15.16
N ASP A 650 -13.47 37.43 -16.38
CA ASP A 650 -12.41 36.69 -17.05
C ASP A 650 -11.62 37.57 -18.01
N LYS A 651 -10.40 37.13 -18.31
CA LYS A 651 -9.52 37.77 -19.29
C LYS A 651 -9.14 36.78 -20.37
N LEU A 652 -9.65 36.99 -21.58
CA LEU A 652 -9.45 36.12 -22.73
C LEU A 652 -8.51 36.78 -23.76
N MET A 653 -7.43 36.08 -24.09
CA MET A 653 -6.43 36.46 -25.09
C MET A 653 -6.30 35.33 -26.12
N GLY A 654 -6.98 35.41 -27.27
CA GLY A 654 -6.82 34.41 -28.35
C GLY A 654 -5.37 34.31 -28.85
N ASN A 655 -4.66 35.44 -28.85
CA ASN A 655 -3.38 35.62 -29.53
C ASN A 655 -3.55 35.39 -31.01
N GLY A 656 -2.66 34.66 -31.70
CA GLY A 656 -2.77 34.52 -33.14
C GLY A 656 -3.61 33.32 -33.50
N GLY A 657 -4.49 33.44 -34.47
CA GLY A 657 -5.40 32.34 -34.75
C GLY A 657 -6.63 32.81 -35.49
N ASN A 658 -7.61 31.95 -35.60
CA ASN A 658 -8.98 32.39 -35.82
C ASN A 658 -9.79 31.78 -34.69
N ASP A 659 -9.93 32.54 -33.61
CA ASP A 659 -10.35 32.00 -32.33
C ASP A 659 -11.85 32.20 -32.10
N LEU A 660 -12.43 31.30 -31.30
CA LEU A 660 -13.79 31.42 -30.80
C LEU A 660 -13.74 31.74 -29.31
N LEU A 661 -14.21 32.92 -28.94
CA LEU A 661 -14.13 33.47 -27.59
C LEU A 661 -15.54 33.64 -27.00
N SER A 662 -15.70 33.24 -25.74
CA SER A 662 -16.92 33.44 -24.96
C SER A 662 -16.54 33.77 -23.51
N GLY A 663 -17.02 34.89 -23.00
CA GLY A 663 -16.73 35.33 -21.64
C GLY A 663 -17.52 34.53 -20.59
N GLY A 664 -18.78 34.22 -20.89
CA GLY A 664 -19.67 33.56 -19.95
C GLY A 664 -20.45 34.58 -19.11
N THR A 665 -20.39 34.45 -17.78
CA THR A 665 -21.10 35.33 -16.85
C THR A 665 -20.13 36.18 -16.05
N GLY A 666 -20.32 37.50 -16.06
CA GLY A 666 -19.55 38.45 -15.26
C GLY A 666 -19.17 39.64 -16.13
N ASN A 667 -18.07 40.33 -15.81
CA ASN A 667 -17.57 41.43 -16.64
C ASN A 667 -16.24 41.02 -17.26
N ASP A 668 -16.27 40.61 -18.51
CA ASP A 668 -15.14 39.94 -19.13
C ASP A 668 -14.29 40.91 -19.96
N THR A 669 -13.02 40.58 -20.14
CA THR A 669 -12.07 41.38 -20.92
C THR A 669 -11.47 40.56 -22.06
N PHE A 670 -11.83 40.92 -23.30
CA PHE A 670 -11.27 40.33 -24.52
C PHE A 670 -10.09 41.18 -25.00
N VAL A 671 -8.91 40.58 -25.09
CA VAL A 671 -7.66 41.29 -25.36
C VAL A 671 -7.08 40.92 -26.72
N PHE A 672 -6.81 41.93 -27.54
CA PHE A 672 -6.26 41.78 -28.88
C PHE A 672 -4.91 42.48 -29.01
N SER A 673 -3.90 41.72 -29.43
CA SER A 673 -2.54 42.16 -29.73
C SER A 673 -2.21 41.98 -31.21
N PRO A 674 -1.11 42.55 -31.74
CA PRO A 674 -0.79 42.42 -33.17
C PRO A 674 -0.75 40.98 -33.69
N ASN A 675 -1.31 40.78 -34.88
CA ASN A 675 -1.49 39.48 -35.55
C ASN A 675 -2.47 38.55 -34.83
N PHE A 676 -3.56 39.11 -34.28
CA PHE A 676 -4.57 38.31 -33.59
C PHE A 676 -5.38 37.40 -34.54
N GLY A 677 -5.47 37.77 -35.82
CA GLY A 677 -6.17 36.97 -36.81
C GLY A 677 -7.68 37.22 -36.82
N LYS A 678 -8.51 36.21 -37.15
CA LYS A 678 -9.96 36.41 -37.36
C LYS A 678 -10.79 35.76 -36.27
N ASP A 679 -11.08 36.53 -35.24
CA ASP A 679 -11.69 36.02 -34.03
C ASP A 679 -13.18 36.34 -33.96
N VAL A 680 -13.91 35.51 -33.23
CA VAL A 680 -15.35 35.63 -33.02
C VAL A 680 -15.64 35.65 -31.53
N ILE A 681 -16.26 36.72 -31.05
CA ILE A 681 -16.82 36.82 -29.69
C ILE A 681 -18.32 36.50 -29.77
N THR A 682 -18.75 35.45 -29.07
CA THR A 682 -20.10 34.88 -29.23
C THR A 682 -21.16 35.50 -28.34
N ASP A 683 -20.77 36.09 -27.21
CA ASP A 683 -21.66 36.46 -26.11
C ASP A 683 -21.41 37.86 -25.54
N PHE A 684 -20.70 38.74 -26.25
CA PHE A 684 -20.36 40.09 -25.79
C PHE A 684 -21.54 40.85 -25.16
N GLN A 685 -21.47 41.12 -23.85
CA GLN A 685 -22.50 41.79 -23.05
C GLN A 685 -22.04 43.18 -22.60
N ASN A 686 -22.54 44.22 -23.25
CA ASN A 686 -22.31 45.60 -22.84
C ASN A 686 -23.62 46.33 -22.46
N THR A 687 -24.66 45.54 -22.15
CA THR A 687 -25.98 46.06 -21.75
C THR A 687 -26.54 45.24 -20.60
N GLY A 688 -27.04 45.90 -19.55
CA GLY A 688 -27.64 45.23 -18.40
C GLY A 688 -26.79 45.42 -17.15
N ASP A 689 -26.69 44.37 -16.33
CA ASP A 689 -25.95 44.38 -15.06
C ASP A 689 -24.47 43.92 -15.21
N THR A 690 -24.11 43.40 -16.39
CA THR A 690 -22.76 43.00 -16.81
C THR A 690 -22.24 43.92 -17.91
N HIS A 691 -20.92 44.13 -17.94
CA HIS A 691 -20.24 45.04 -18.86
C HIS A 691 -18.87 44.50 -19.29
N ASP A 692 -18.87 43.78 -20.39
CA ASP A 692 -17.66 43.30 -21.04
C ASP A 692 -16.87 44.43 -21.69
N THR A 693 -15.57 44.22 -21.79
CA THR A 693 -14.61 45.17 -22.35
C THR A 693 -13.75 44.52 -23.43
N ILE A 694 -13.54 45.25 -24.53
CA ILE A 694 -12.56 44.89 -25.56
C ILE A 694 -11.32 45.76 -25.36
N GLN A 695 -10.19 45.12 -25.09
CA GLN A 695 -8.90 45.77 -24.94
C GLN A 695 -8.06 45.58 -26.20
N PHE A 696 -7.74 46.67 -26.89
CA PHE A 696 -6.77 46.67 -27.99
C PHE A 696 -5.42 47.20 -27.52
N ASP A 697 -4.33 46.60 -28.01
CA ASP A 697 -3.02 47.25 -28.01
C ASP A 697 -3.11 48.58 -28.78
N HIS A 698 -2.52 49.65 -28.22
CA HIS A 698 -2.60 51.01 -28.78
C HIS A 698 -1.96 51.16 -30.18
N THR A 699 -1.21 50.15 -30.64
CA THR A 699 -0.68 50.05 -32.01
C THR A 699 -1.72 49.59 -33.05
N LEU A 700 -2.81 48.95 -32.62
CA LEU A 700 -3.91 48.49 -33.49
C LEU A 700 -4.90 49.62 -33.77
N PHE A 701 -5.37 50.28 -32.70
CA PHE A 701 -6.28 51.42 -32.77
C PHE A 701 -5.85 52.49 -31.77
N ALA A 702 -5.92 53.76 -32.18
CA ALA A 702 -5.52 54.87 -31.33
C ALA A 702 -6.62 55.27 -30.31
N ASP A 703 -7.89 55.07 -30.67
CA ASP A 703 -9.05 55.41 -29.86
C ASP A 703 -10.33 54.73 -30.40
N PHE A 704 -11.45 54.95 -29.70
CA PHE A 704 -12.75 54.43 -30.10
C PHE A 704 -13.25 54.97 -31.45
N GLY A 705 -12.89 56.21 -31.81
CA GLY A 705 -13.26 56.77 -33.12
C GLY A 705 -12.60 56.01 -34.27
N ALA A 706 -11.37 55.52 -34.07
CA ALA A 706 -10.69 54.65 -35.02
C ALA A 706 -11.37 53.28 -35.13
N VAL A 707 -11.80 52.68 -34.01
CA VAL A 707 -12.58 51.43 -34.01
C VAL A 707 -13.90 51.59 -34.79
N GLN A 708 -14.65 52.67 -34.52
CA GLN A 708 -15.92 52.95 -35.20
C GLN A 708 -15.77 53.10 -36.73
N ALA A 709 -14.64 53.63 -37.20
CA ALA A 709 -14.38 53.76 -38.64
C ALA A 709 -14.15 52.41 -39.34
N HIS A 710 -13.80 51.36 -38.57
CA HIS A 710 -13.52 50.00 -39.06
C HIS A 710 -14.64 49.01 -38.73
N ALA A 711 -15.66 49.42 -37.97
CA ALA A 711 -16.80 48.60 -37.60
C ALA A 711 -17.89 48.62 -38.70
N ALA A 712 -18.37 47.44 -39.11
CA ALA A 712 -19.48 47.27 -40.02
C ALA A 712 -20.54 46.31 -39.44
N GLN A 713 -21.82 46.61 -39.68
CA GLN A 713 -22.90 45.68 -39.33
C GLN A 713 -23.01 44.59 -40.40
N GLU A 714 -22.90 43.32 -40.02
CA GLU A 714 -23.08 42.15 -40.87
C GLU A 714 -24.15 41.24 -40.29
N GLY A 715 -25.37 41.30 -40.84
CA GLY A 715 -26.50 40.56 -40.27
C GLY A 715 -26.77 40.98 -38.81
N THR A 716 -26.69 40.02 -37.89
CA THR A 716 -26.86 40.22 -36.44
C THR A 716 -25.54 40.48 -35.70
N SER A 717 -24.42 40.54 -36.41
CA SER A 717 -23.09 40.74 -35.84
C SER A 717 -22.50 42.10 -36.22
N VAL A 718 -21.52 42.56 -35.44
CA VAL A 718 -20.65 43.69 -35.79
C VAL A 718 -19.26 43.15 -36.08
N VAL A 719 -18.70 43.46 -37.24
CA VAL A 719 -17.34 43.07 -37.62
C VAL A 719 -16.44 44.29 -37.59
N ILE A 720 -15.36 44.24 -36.81
CA ILE A 720 -14.31 45.27 -36.76
C ILE A 720 -13.11 44.73 -37.54
N THR A 721 -12.85 45.26 -38.74
CA THR A 721 -11.78 44.78 -39.63
C THR A 721 -10.58 45.72 -39.59
N LEU A 722 -9.44 45.25 -39.08
CA LEU A 722 -8.18 46.02 -39.12
C LEU A 722 -7.52 45.91 -40.51
N ASP A 723 -7.39 44.68 -41.03
CA ASP A 723 -6.84 44.40 -42.35
C ASP A 723 -7.38 43.06 -42.92
N ALA A 724 -6.72 42.50 -43.94
CA ALA A 724 -7.16 41.28 -44.61
C ALA A 724 -7.08 40.02 -43.74
N ASP A 725 -6.18 40.04 -42.75
CA ASP A 725 -5.84 38.90 -41.89
C ASP A 725 -6.37 39.11 -40.47
N ASN A 726 -6.63 40.35 -40.04
CA ASN A 726 -7.05 40.69 -38.67
C ASN A 726 -8.45 41.30 -38.61
N SER A 727 -9.39 40.60 -37.96
CA SER A 727 -10.76 41.09 -37.72
C SER A 727 -11.40 40.45 -36.50
N VAL A 728 -12.22 41.18 -35.75
CA VAL A 728 -13.07 40.60 -34.69
C VAL A 728 -14.56 40.72 -35.04
N GLU A 729 -15.28 39.61 -35.00
CA GLU A 729 -16.74 39.56 -35.09
C GLU A 729 -17.36 39.52 -33.69
N LEU A 730 -18.23 40.47 -33.38
CA LEU A 730 -19.06 40.48 -32.18
C LEU A 730 -20.46 40.00 -32.56
N GLN A 731 -20.85 38.81 -32.10
CA GLN A 731 -22.16 38.25 -32.42
C GLN A 731 -23.27 38.92 -31.59
N ASN A 732 -24.47 38.94 -32.16
CA ASN A 732 -25.70 39.37 -31.49
C ASN A 732 -25.71 40.80 -30.94
N THR A 733 -24.86 41.69 -31.46
CA THR A 733 -24.83 43.12 -31.11
C THR A 733 -25.04 44.02 -32.34
N THR A 734 -25.14 45.33 -32.10
CA THR A 734 -25.27 46.32 -33.16
C THR A 734 -24.26 47.44 -32.99
N VAL A 735 -23.84 48.07 -34.10
CA VAL A 735 -22.86 49.18 -34.05
C VAL A 735 -23.34 50.32 -33.15
N GLN A 736 -24.66 50.53 -33.04
CA GLN A 736 -25.23 51.57 -32.18
C GLN A 736 -25.18 51.24 -30.67
N ASN A 737 -25.02 49.96 -30.31
CA ASN A 737 -24.90 49.54 -28.92
C ASN A 737 -23.46 49.68 -28.40
N LEU A 738 -22.46 49.81 -29.28
CA LEU A 738 -21.07 49.98 -28.89
C LEU A 738 -20.77 51.42 -28.47
N THR A 739 -20.11 51.59 -27.32
CA THR A 739 -19.73 52.88 -26.73
C THR A 739 -18.24 52.95 -26.45
N ALA A 740 -17.72 54.14 -26.14
CA ALA A 740 -16.30 54.29 -25.78
C ALA A 740 -15.93 53.55 -24.47
N ASP A 741 -16.90 53.30 -23.59
CA ASP A 741 -16.66 52.65 -22.31
C ASP A 741 -16.38 51.15 -22.46
N ASP A 742 -16.84 50.55 -23.56
CA ASP A 742 -16.64 49.15 -23.96
C ASP A 742 -15.20 48.87 -24.42
N PHE A 743 -14.41 49.92 -24.67
CA PHE A 743 -13.06 49.78 -25.21
C PHE A 743 -11.98 50.32 -24.28
N ARG A 744 -10.84 49.63 -24.26
CA ARG A 744 -9.60 50.08 -23.62
C ARG A 744 -8.47 50.02 -24.63
N PHE A 745 -7.59 51.00 -24.59
CA PHE A 745 -6.42 51.12 -25.46
C PHE A 745 -5.19 51.23 -24.57
N VAL A 746 -4.34 50.21 -24.57
CA VAL A 746 -3.21 50.08 -23.62
C VAL A 746 -1.87 49.98 -24.31
#